data_AF-A0A8J3EA06-F1
#
_entry.id   AF-A0A8J3EA06-F1
#
_cell.length_a   1.000
_cell.length_b   1.000
_cell.length_c   1.000
_cell.angle_alpha   90.00
_cell.angle_beta   90.00
_cell.angle_gamma   90.00
#
_symmetry.space_group_name_H-M   'P 1'
#
loop_
_entity.id
_entity.type
_entity.pdbx_description
1 polymer ?
#
loop_
_entity_poly.entity_id
_entity_poly.type
_entity_poly.pdbx_seq_one_letter_code
_entity_poly.pdbx_strand_id
1 'polypeptide(L)'
;MLHPRQKAAVNKYPLWKYITILVIAILSIIYALPNLFGETPSLQISPKDGTVNAALVTQIKDTLNEQKIAYKSLHQESNTVVQVRFADAQDQISARTALQKTIGSDYIVALNMAANTPNWLLALGAEPMNLGLDLRGGMYLVLEADTQSAINARLDNTLESLAQGVKKLGVTPESQLKASQKPEIMKTLPVPATYSSIGYVALTFANKADLDKAIAFIKTDYSKTQNNQLVYSALKDKTLLVTFNAQMLAQIKQEAISQVVTVMRNRINALGVAEASVAASGDSRVIIELPGLQDAARAKQILGGTSTASFYIVTPVTDRLKVEEQGIKVYPLTSNGQTYYYQLNGNSVVSGSAIVNASPGVDHQSGQPIVAVQLSSDAAGHFREVTGKHVGDLMGVMLVNTTYKKEMVDGKEVNKIEKTEKLVNAATIQTVLGANFQITGLDQREANNLALMIRSGALQVPVHIAQEQQIGPTLGKQNIEQGMLSIVVALILVVLFMAIYYHLFGMIANVALILNLVLIVAIMSIIPGATLTLPGIAGIVLNLGMSIDGNVLVFERIREELRNGMPVQSAISAGYERAFGTIVDSNVTTLIVAIILFAIGTGAVKGFAVTLIIGILTSMFTAVTVSRAMTNLIYGSRRNLKKLSIGI
;
A
#
# COMPACT_ATOMS: atom_id res chain seq x y z
N MET A 1 -9.95 -75.96 20.65
CA MET A 1 -10.39 -74.73 19.93
C MET A 1 -9.25 -73.70 19.97
N LEU A 2 -8.41 -73.71 18.93
CA LEU A 2 -7.28 -72.78 18.78
C LEU A 2 -7.78 -71.51 18.09
N HIS A 3 -7.85 -70.40 18.82
CA HIS A 3 -8.04 -69.08 18.21
C HIS A 3 -6.83 -68.77 17.32
N PRO A 4 -7.02 -68.31 16.06
CA PRO A 4 -5.90 -67.95 15.21
C PRO A 4 -5.26 -66.67 15.76
N ARG A 5 -3.95 -66.73 16.03
CA ARG A 5 -3.12 -65.56 16.34
C ARG A 5 -3.32 -64.52 15.24
N GLN A 6 -4.02 -63.42 15.54
CA GLN A 6 -4.04 -62.24 14.68
C GLN A 6 -2.59 -61.84 14.39
N LYS A 7 -2.19 -61.92 13.12
CA LYS A 7 -0.90 -61.42 12.65
C LYS A 7 -0.85 -59.94 12.99
N ALA A 8 0.06 -59.54 13.89
CA ALA A 8 0.33 -58.14 14.16
C ALA A 8 0.64 -57.44 12.83
N ALA A 9 -0.27 -56.57 12.38
CA ALA A 9 -0.09 -55.78 11.18
C ALA A 9 1.19 -54.95 11.36
N VAL A 10 2.19 -55.21 10.53
CA VAL A 10 3.41 -54.41 10.51
C VAL A 10 2.99 -53.00 10.10
N ASN A 11 3.22 -52.01 10.96
CA ASN A 11 3.00 -50.60 10.68
C ASN A 11 3.94 -50.21 9.52
N LYS A 12 3.50 -50.40 8.28
CA LYS A 12 4.27 -50.04 7.08
C LYS A 12 3.80 -48.67 6.64
N TYR A 13 4.51 -47.64 7.10
CA TYR A 13 4.33 -46.29 6.58
C TYR A 13 4.79 -46.28 5.10
N PRO A 14 3.94 -45.86 4.15
CA PRO A 14 4.28 -45.93 2.72
C PRO A 14 5.54 -45.14 2.36
N LEU A 15 6.37 -45.68 1.47
CA LEU A 15 7.64 -45.08 1.06
C LEU A 15 7.46 -43.69 0.42
N TRP A 16 6.37 -43.49 -0.33
CA TRP A 16 6.05 -42.18 -0.92
C TRP A 16 5.89 -41.09 0.14
N LYS A 17 5.35 -41.41 1.34
CA LYS A 17 5.19 -40.42 2.42
C LYS A 17 6.54 -39.98 2.98
N TYR A 18 7.49 -40.90 3.12
CA TYR A 18 8.86 -40.55 3.52
C TYR A 18 9.54 -39.63 2.50
N ILE A 19 9.38 -39.94 1.20
CA ILE A 19 9.90 -39.10 0.12
C ILE A 19 9.26 -37.72 0.18
N THR A 20 7.94 -37.63 0.35
CA THR A 20 7.23 -36.34 0.47
C THR A 20 7.75 -35.51 1.65
N ILE A 21 7.92 -36.11 2.84
CA ILE A 21 8.48 -35.41 4.01
C ILE A 21 9.89 -34.91 3.72
N LEU A 22 10.74 -35.74 3.11
CA LEU A 22 12.12 -35.38 2.79
C LEU A 22 12.18 -34.21 1.80
N VAL A 23 11.37 -34.25 0.73
CA VAL A 23 11.28 -33.17 -0.26
C VAL A 23 10.81 -31.88 0.40
N ILE A 24 9.74 -31.94 1.22
CA ILE A 24 9.25 -30.78 1.96
C ILE A 24 10.33 -30.22 2.88
N ALA A 25 11.06 -31.07 3.61
CA ALA A 25 12.13 -30.63 4.50
C ALA A 25 13.28 -29.94 3.75
N ILE A 26 13.72 -30.52 2.62
CA ILE A 26 14.78 -29.93 1.78
C ILE A 26 14.34 -28.57 1.25
N LEU A 27 13.14 -28.47 0.67
CA LEU A 27 12.59 -27.21 0.17
C LEU A 27 12.50 -26.17 1.29
N SER A 28 11.99 -26.57 2.47
CA SER A 28 11.85 -25.67 3.60
C SER A 28 13.20 -25.13 4.07
N ILE A 29 14.24 -25.97 4.10
CA ILE A 29 15.60 -25.53 4.43
C ILE A 29 16.10 -24.52 3.40
N ILE A 30 15.96 -24.81 2.10
CA ILE A 30 16.40 -23.91 1.01
C ILE A 30 15.72 -22.54 1.12
N TYR A 31 14.40 -22.51 1.32
CA TYR A 31 13.64 -21.25 1.42
C TYR A 31 13.80 -20.54 2.78
N ALA A 32 14.21 -21.25 3.84
CA ALA A 32 14.50 -20.61 5.12
C ALA A 32 15.93 -20.03 5.20
N LEU A 33 16.89 -20.61 4.46
CA LEU A 33 18.32 -20.23 4.47
C LEU A 33 18.60 -18.73 4.29
N PRO A 34 17.94 -18.00 3.35
CA PRO A 34 18.16 -16.57 3.13
C PRO A 34 18.12 -15.73 4.41
N ASN A 35 17.27 -16.09 5.37
CA ASN A 35 17.08 -15.36 6.63
C ASN A 35 18.30 -15.41 7.55
N LEU A 36 19.25 -16.33 7.33
CA LEU A 36 20.47 -16.45 8.14
C LEU A 36 21.57 -15.48 7.72
N PHE A 37 21.50 -14.91 6.51
CA PHE A 37 22.56 -14.03 5.99
C PHE A 37 22.42 -12.57 6.47
N GLY A 38 21.25 -12.20 7.02
CA GLY A 38 20.97 -10.86 7.51
C GLY A 38 21.00 -9.78 6.42
N GLU A 39 21.00 -8.53 6.85
CA GLU A 39 20.97 -7.35 5.97
C GLU A 39 22.17 -6.43 6.22
N THR A 40 22.62 -5.72 5.19
CA THR A 40 23.61 -4.64 5.31
C THR A 40 23.04 -3.30 4.89
N PRO A 41 23.44 -2.18 5.54
CA PRO A 41 23.10 -0.84 5.08
C PRO A 41 23.55 -0.64 3.63
N SER A 42 22.66 -0.14 2.78
CA SER A 42 22.92 0.04 1.35
C SER A 42 22.30 1.32 0.78
N LEU A 43 22.90 1.89 -0.24
CA LEU A 43 22.30 2.95 -1.03
C LEU A 43 21.85 2.38 -2.37
N GLN A 44 20.59 2.61 -2.71
CA GLN A 44 20.09 2.40 -4.06
C GLN A 44 20.08 3.72 -4.79
N ILE A 45 20.75 3.73 -5.94
CA ILE A 45 20.92 4.90 -6.78
C ILE A 45 20.30 4.57 -8.12
N SER A 46 19.20 5.24 -8.43
CA SER A 46 18.49 5.08 -9.70
C SER A 46 18.35 6.42 -10.41
N PRO A 47 18.53 6.48 -11.75
CA PRO A 47 18.13 7.64 -12.52
C PRO A 47 16.61 7.80 -12.42
N LYS A 48 16.13 9.05 -12.36
CA LYS A 48 14.69 9.33 -12.44
C LYS A 48 14.09 8.87 -13.76
N ASP A 49 14.88 8.95 -14.83
CA ASP A 49 14.52 8.52 -16.18
C ASP A 49 15.71 7.84 -16.86
N GLY A 50 15.49 6.67 -17.46
CA GLY A 50 16.48 5.95 -18.26
C GLY A 50 17.18 4.80 -17.55
N THR A 51 18.35 4.41 -18.07
CA THR A 51 19.15 3.27 -17.57
C THR A 51 20.43 3.77 -16.91
N VAL A 52 21.00 2.94 -16.04
CA VAL A 52 22.29 3.19 -15.40
C VAL A 52 23.38 3.14 -16.46
N ASN A 53 24.07 4.27 -16.64
CA ASN A 53 25.25 4.35 -17.50
C ASN A 53 26.53 4.00 -16.72
N ALA A 54 27.52 3.42 -17.40
CA ALA A 54 28.84 3.12 -16.80
C ALA A 54 29.54 4.37 -16.22
N ALA A 55 29.25 5.56 -16.77
CA ALA A 55 29.71 6.84 -16.25
C ALA A 55 29.20 7.12 -14.82
N LEU A 56 27.95 6.77 -14.52
CA LEU A 56 27.37 6.95 -13.18
C LEU A 56 28.09 6.08 -12.15
N VAL A 57 28.35 4.81 -12.49
CA VAL A 57 29.08 3.88 -11.62
C VAL A 57 30.48 4.41 -11.29
N THR A 58 31.16 4.97 -12.31
CA THR A 58 32.49 5.57 -12.14
C THR A 58 32.41 6.81 -11.25
N GLN A 59 31.46 7.71 -11.50
CA GLN A 59 31.25 8.92 -10.70
C GLN A 59 30.90 8.62 -9.24
N ILE A 60 30.09 7.59 -8.98
CA ILE A 60 29.80 7.12 -7.61
C ILE A 60 31.10 6.67 -6.93
N LYS A 61 31.91 5.87 -7.62
CA LYS A 61 33.18 5.37 -7.09
C LYS A 61 34.16 6.51 -6.77
N ASP A 62 34.28 7.47 -7.67
CA ASP A 62 35.16 8.63 -7.50
C ASP A 62 34.70 9.48 -6.31
N THR A 63 33.40 9.76 -6.21
CA THR A 63 32.82 10.53 -5.08
C THR A 63 33.08 9.87 -3.73
N LEU A 64 32.89 8.54 -3.64
CA LEU A 64 33.12 7.78 -2.41
C LEU A 64 34.60 7.78 -2.02
N ASN A 65 35.50 7.66 -3.00
CA ASN A 65 36.94 7.69 -2.77
C ASN A 65 37.44 9.09 -2.35
N GLU A 66 36.99 10.16 -3.02
CA GLU A 66 37.35 11.54 -2.70
C GLU A 66 36.96 11.92 -1.26
N GLN A 67 35.75 11.50 -0.84
CA GLN A 67 35.23 11.74 0.50
C GLN A 67 35.74 10.73 1.54
N LYS A 68 36.60 9.77 1.14
CA LYS A 68 37.16 8.70 1.97
C LYS A 68 36.10 7.87 2.71
N ILE A 69 34.96 7.61 2.05
CA ILE A 69 33.87 6.82 2.62
C ILE A 69 34.07 5.35 2.25
N ALA A 70 34.22 4.50 3.27
CA ALA A 70 34.40 3.07 3.06
C ALA A 70 33.09 2.41 2.59
N TYR A 71 33.17 1.57 1.55
CA TYR A 71 32.05 0.77 1.07
C TYR A 71 32.49 -0.69 0.85
N LYS A 72 31.59 -1.65 1.11
CA LYS A 72 31.87 -3.10 0.98
C LYS A 72 31.81 -3.58 -0.45
N SER A 73 30.78 -3.16 -1.18
CA SER A 73 30.56 -3.58 -2.56
C SER A 73 29.75 -2.54 -3.31
N LEU A 74 30.03 -2.40 -4.60
CA LEU A 74 29.22 -1.64 -5.53
C LEU A 74 28.84 -2.60 -6.65
N HIS A 75 27.54 -2.81 -6.85
CA HIS A 75 27.03 -3.68 -7.90
C HIS A 75 25.83 -3.02 -8.59
N GLN A 76 25.75 -3.19 -9.90
CA GLN A 76 24.57 -2.81 -10.65
C GLN A 76 23.54 -3.94 -10.54
N GLU A 77 22.50 -3.72 -9.73
CA GLU A 77 21.46 -4.71 -9.41
C GLU A 77 20.55 -4.95 -10.62
N SER A 78 20.30 -3.91 -11.41
CA SER A 78 19.49 -3.96 -12.63
C SER A 78 19.94 -2.91 -13.64
N ASN A 79 19.34 -2.89 -14.84
CA ASN A 79 19.58 -1.83 -15.81
C ASN A 79 19.19 -0.42 -15.31
N THR A 80 18.51 -0.31 -14.17
CA THR A 80 17.98 0.95 -13.63
C THR A 80 18.42 1.24 -12.19
N VAL A 81 19.17 0.36 -11.52
CA VAL A 81 19.57 0.54 -10.12
C VAL A 81 21.04 0.15 -9.90
N VAL A 82 21.80 1.06 -9.31
CA VAL A 82 23.11 0.79 -8.71
C VAL A 82 22.94 0.66 -7.20
N GLN A 83 23.46 -0.43 -6.64
CA GLN A 83 23.45 -0.67 -5.21
C GLN A 83 24.87 -0.56 -4.64
N VAL A 84 25.05 0.25 -3.61
CA VAL A 84 26.30 0.38 -2.85
C VAL A 84 26.06 -0.11 -1.43
N ARG A 85 26.84 -1.07 -0.94
CA ARG A 85 26.71 -1.62 0.42
C ARG A 85 27.78 -1.05 1.34
N PHE A 86 27.42 -0.79 2.58
CA PHE A 86 28.26 -0.19 3.61
C PHE A 86 28.44 -1.14 4.78
N ALA A 87 29.48 -0.91 5.59
CA ALA A 87 29.64 -1.63 6.86
C ALA A 87 28.67 -1.09 7.92
N ASP A 88 28.55 0.24 7.99
CA ASP A 88 27.79 0.94 9.02
C ASP A 88 26.79 1.94 8.44
N ALA A 89 25.72 2.20 9.19
CA ALA A 89 24.68 3.17 8.82
C ALA A 89 25.21 4.61 8.74
N GLN A 90 26.25 4.94 9.50
CA GLN A 90 26.86 6.27 9.48
C GLN A 90 27.55 6.56 8.14
N ASP A 91 28.27 5.58 7.60
CA ASP A 91 28.91 5.67 6.29
C ASP A 91 27.86 5.76 5.18
N GLN A 92 26.77 5.01 5.31
CA GLN A 92 25.63 5.07 4.40
C GLN A 92 24.99 6.47 4.36
N ILE A 93 24.73 7.10 5.51
CA ILE A 93 24.14 8.45 5.59
C ILE A 93 25.10 9.51 5.02
N SER A 94 26.39 9.37 5.33
CA SER A 94 27.44 10.27 4.83
C SER A 94 27.57 10.15 3.31
N ALA A 95 27.59 8.92 2.79
CA ALA A 95 27.60 8.61 1.36
C ALA A 95 26.36 9.17 0.66
N ARG A 96 25.17 9.05 1.26
CA ARG A 96 23.94 9.63 0.70
C ARG A 96 24.10 11.13 0.47
N THR A 97 24.61 11.82 1.48
CA THR A 97 24.76 13.28 1.45
C THR A 97 25.78 13.72 0.41
N ALA A 98 26.93 13.03 0.35
CA ALA A 98 27.98 13.29 -0.62
C ALA A 98 27.53 12.99 -2.06
N LEU A 99 26.91 11.83 -2.28
CA LEU A 99 26.44 11.40 -3.59
C LEU A 99 25.32 12.32 -4.07
N GLN A 100 24.31 12.62 -3.25
CA GLN A 100 23.21 13.52 -3.63
C GLN A 100 23.70 14.91 -4.05
N LYS A 101 24.77 15.42 -3.42
CA LYS A 101 25.40 16.69 -3.80
C LYS A 101 26.13 16.61 -5.15
N THR A 102 26.72 15.46 -5.47
CA THR A 102 27.63 15.30 -6.62
C THR A 102 26.90 14.84 -7.88
N ILE A 103 26.00 13.86 -7.78
CA ILE A 103 25.22 13.35 -8.92
C ILE A 103 23.96 14.19 -9.19
N GLY A 104 23.63 15.13 -8.30
CA GLY A 104 22.55 16.09 -8.49
C GLY A 104 21.15 15.50 -8.29
N SER A 105 20.13 16.26 -8.72
CA SER A 105 18.71 15.95 -8.50
C SER A 105 18.12 14.96 -9.51
N ASP A 106 18.87 14.58 -10.53
CA ASP A 106 18.38 13.72 -11.63
C ASP A 106 18.45 12.23 -11.26
N TYR A 107 19.10 11.91 -10.13
CA TYR A 107 19.17 10.58 -9.54
C TYR A 107 18.51 10.57 -8.16
N ILE A 108 17.86 9.46 -7.84
CA ILE A 108 17.29 9.16 -6.53
C ILE A 108 18.34 8.37 -5.76
N VAL A 109 18.85 8.93 -4.66
CA VAL A 109 19.73 8.23 -3.71
C VAL A 109 18.90 7.82 -2.49
N ALA A 110 18.42 6.58 -2.52
CA ALA A 110 17.58 6.01 -1.47
C ALA A 110 18.42 5.23 -0.44
N LEU A 111 18.12 5.44 0.85
CA LEU A 111 18.62 4.60 1.94
C LEU A 111 17.84 3.30 1.94
N ASN A 112 18.54 2.17 1.88
CA ASN A 112 17.93 0.84 1.89
C ASN A 112 18.75 -0.13 2.76
N MET A 113 18.19 -1.29 3.08
CA MET A 113 18.89 -2.42 3.67
C MET A 113 18.90 -3.55 2.65
N ALA A 114 20.09 -3.98 2.24
CA ALA A 114 20.26 -5.04 1.25
C ALA A 114 20.39 -6.39 1.95
N ALA A 115 19.61 -7.38 1.53
CA ALA A 115 19.82 -8.75 1.97
C ALA A 115 21.20 -9.25 1.52
N ASN A 116 21.92 -9.91 2.41
CA ASN A 116 23.21 -10.55 2.09
C ASN A 116 23.02 -11.95 1.47
N THR A 117 21.81 -12.27 1.02
CA THR A 117 21.46 -13.56 0.42
C THR A 117 22.33 -13.82 -0.83
N PRO A 118 22.98 -14.99 -0.92
CA PRO A 118 23.71 -15.40 -2.11
C PRO A 118 22.86 -15.40 -3.38
N ASN A 119 23.46 -15.01 -4.51
CA ASN A 119 22.76 -14.94 -5.80
C ASN A 119 22.14 -16.26 -6.25
N TRP A 120 22.73 -17.41 -5.88
CA TRP A 120 22.19 -18.73 -6.23
C TRP A 120 20.86 -19.04 -5.51
N LEU A 121 20.64 -18.48 -4.31
CA LEU A 121 19.36 -18.59 -3.60
C LEU A 121 18.33 -17.65 -4.21
N LEU A 122 18.73 -16.40 -4.50
CA LEU A 122 17.86 -15.42 -5.17
C LEU A 122 17.40 -15.93 -6.55
N ALA A 123 18.27 -16.62 -7.29
CA ALA A 123 17.92 -17.24 -8.58
C ALA A 123 16.86 -18.34 -8.47
N LEU A 124 16.70 -18.95 -7.29
CA LEU A 124 15.63 -19.93 -6.98
C LEU A 124 14.35 -19.27 -6.46
N GLY A 125 14.31 -17.93 -6.38
CA GLY A 125 13.23 -17.18 -5.74
C GLY A 125 13.22 -17.33 -4.21
N ALA A 126 14.32 -17.78 -3.60
CA ALA A 126 14.45 -17.85 -2.16
C ALA A 126 14.93 -16.49 -1.63
N GLU A 127 13.97 -15.62 -1.36
CA GLU A 127 14.17 -14.31 -0.71
C GLU A 127 14.03 -14.43 0.81
N PRO A 128 14.68 -13.56 1.61
CA PRO A 128 14.41 -13.50 3.04
C PRO A 128 12.99 -12.98 3.30
N MET A 129 12.47 -13.30 4.48
CA MET A 129 11.16 -12.82 4.91
C MET A 129 11.16 -11.30 5.07
N ASN A 130 10.09 -10.66 4.61
CA ASN A 130 9.92 -9.21 4.77
C ASN A 130 9.75 -8.87 6.25
N LEU A 131 10.53 -7.91 6.74
CA LEU A 131 10.43 -7.42 8.11
C LEU A 131 9.48 -6.22 8.15
N GLY A 132 8.53 -6.26 9.07
CA GLY A 132 7.59 -5.18 9.32
C GLY A 132 8.23 -3.97 9.99
N LEU A 133 7.44 -2.90 10.07
CA LEU A 133 7.87 -1.60 10.61
C LEU A 133 8.51 -1.68 12.00
N ASP A 134 7.96 -2.52 12.89
CA ASP A 134 8.43 -2.66 14.28
C ASP A 134 9.84 -3.28 14.38
N LEU A 135 10.30 -3.96 13.32
CA LEU A 135 11.57 -4.67 13.26
C LEU A 135 12.60 -3.91 12.40
N ARG A 136 12.18 -3.38 11.24
CA ARG A 136 13.06 -2.58 10.36
C ARG A 136 13.16 -1.10 10.76
N GLY A 137 12.26 -0.62 11.61
CA GLY A 137 12.04 0.82 11.82
C GLY A 137 11.38 1.46 10.59
N GLY A 138 11.05 2.75 10.69
CA GLY A 138 10.45 3.51 9.59
C GLY A 138 9.34 4.44 10.05
N MET A 139 8.34 4.65 9.17
CA MET A 139 7.18 5.50 9.45
C MET A 139 5.84 4.81 9.19
N TYR A 140 4.91 4.94 10.14
CA TYR A 140 3.49 4.62 10.01
C TYR A 140 2.69 5.92 9.89
N LEU A 141 1.87 6.03 8.85
CA LEU A 141 0.97 7.17 8.65
C LEU A 141 -0.46 6.67 8.45
N VAL A 142 -1.41 7.36 9.07
CA VAL A 142 -2.83 7.28 8.72
C VAL A 142 -3.19 8.60 8.08
N LEU A 143 -3.50 8.54 6.78
CA LEU A 143 -4.06 9.67 6.06
C LEU A 143 -5.59 9.61 6.15
N GLU A 144 -6.22 10.74 6.36
CA GLU A 144 -7.67 10.90 6.27
C GLU A 144 -8.01 11.75 5.04
N ALA A 145 -8.82 11.15 4.17
CA ALA A 145 -9.24 11.69 2.90
C ALA A 145 -10.58 12.43 3.06
N ASP A 146 -10.65 13.65 2.54
CA ASP A 146 -11.87 14.45 2.52
C ASP A 146 -12.83 13.96 1.44
N THR A 147 -13.47 12.81 1.69
CA THR A 147 -14.45 12.21 0.78
C THR A 147 -15.63 13.13 0.50
N GLN A 148 -15.91 14.11 1.37
CA GLN A 148 -16.96 15.09 1.15
C GLN A 148 -16.62 16.02 -0.01
N SER A 149 -15.35 16.38 -0.19
CA SER A 149 -14.90 17.15 -1.34
C SER A 149 -15.10 16.40 -2.67
N ALA A 150 -14.88 15.08 -2.71
CA ALA A 150 -15.22 14.25 -3.88
C ALA A 150 -16.72 14.26 -4.18
N ILE A 151 -17.55 14.09 -3.15
CA ILE A 151 -19.01 14.12 -3.29
C ILE A 151 -19.45 15.48 -3.84
N ASN A 152 -18.95 16.58 -3.25
CA ASN A 152 -19.28 17.93 -3.71
C ASN A 152 -18.85 18.14 -5.17
N ALA A 153 -17.65 17.71 -5.57
CA ALA A 153 -17.16 17.84 -6.94
C ALA A 153 -18.03 17.04 -7.93
N ARG A 154 -18.44 15.83 -7.57
CA ARG A 154 -19.32 15.00 -8.41
C ARG A 154 -20.72 15.60 -8.53
N LEU A 155 -21.25 16.17 -7.45
CA LEU A 155 -22.50 16.92 -7.45
C LEU A 155 -22.41 18.17 -8.34
N ASP A 156 -21.31 18.93 -8.29
CA ASP A 156 -21.12 20.13 -9.12
C ASP A 156 -21.09 19.79 -10.62
N ASN A 157 -20.37 18.73 -11.00
CA ASN A 157 -20.37 18.25 -12.39
C ASN A 157 -21.76 17.77 -12.84
N THR A 158 -22.51 17.17 -11.91
CA THR A 158 -23.89 16.73 -12.15
C THR A 158 -24.83 17.93 -12.32
N LEU A 159 -24.65 18.98 -11.53
CA LEU A 159 -25.39 20.23 -11.67
C LEU A 159 -25.19 20.85 -13.05
N GLU A 160 -23.96 20.89 -13.55
CA GLU A 160 -23.67 21.42 -14.88
C GLU A 160 -24.33 20.59 -15.98
N SER A 161 -24.29 19.26 -15.86
CA SER A 161 -24.97 18.33 -16.79
C SER A 161 -26.49 18.50 -16.77
N LEU A 162 -27.09 18.63 -15.57
CA LEU A 162 -28.52 18.87 -15.40
C LEU A 162 -28.91 20.24 -15.97
N ALA A 163 -28.15 21.29 -15.68
CA ALA A 163 -28.41 22.63 -16.20
C ALA A 163 -28.37 22.66 -17.73
N GLN A 164 -27.40 21.98 -18.36
CA GLN A 164 -27.33 21.86 -19.81
C GLN A 164 -28.49 21.05 -20.39
N GLY A 165 -28.86 19.93 -19.76
CA GLY A 165 -30.00 19.11 -20.16
C GLY A 165 -31.32 19.89 -20.11
N VAL A 166 -31.55 20.61 -19.02
CA VAL A 166 -32.73 21.46 -18.83
C VAL A 166 -32.73 22.65 -19.81
N LYS A 167 -31.57 23.23 -20.13
CA LYS A 167 -31.44 24.27 -21.16
C LYS A 167 -31.84 23.79 -22.55
N LYS A 168 -31.53 22.54 -22.92
CA LYS A 168 -31.99 21.94 -24.19
C LYS A 168 -33.51 21.82 -24.29
N LEU A 169 -34.21 21.79 -23.15
CA LEU A 169 -35.68 21.81 -23.06
C LEU A 169 -36.27 23.23 -23.10
N GLY A 170 -35.44 24.26 -23.34
CA GLY A 170 -35.87 25.65 -23.38
C GLY A 170 -36.03 26.30 -22.00
N VAL A 171 -35.57 25.65 -20.93
CA VAL A 171 -35.67 26.17 -19.55
C VAL A 171 -34.30 26.63 -19.07
N THR A 172 -34.20 27.90 -18.65
CA THR A 172 -32.96 28.44 -18.08
C THR A 172 -33.15 28.66 -16.57
N PRO A 173 -32.32 28.04 -15.71
CA PRO A 173 -32.36 28.31 -14.26
C PRO A 173 -32.02 29.79 -13.99
N GLU A 174 -32.76 30.43 -13.08
CA GLU A 174 -32.44 31.79 -12.59
C GLU A 174 -31.20 31.79 -11.71
N SER A 175 -31.00 30.72 -10.93
CA SER A 175 -29.81 30.54 -10.13
C SER A 175 -29.39 29.07 -10.05
N GLN A 176 -28.08 28.86 -9.95
CA GLN A 176 -27.45 27.55 -9.78
C GLN A 176 -26.53 27.63 -8.57
N LEU A 177 -26.71 26.71 -7.63
CA LEU A 177 -25.90 26.66 -6.41
C LEU A 177 -25.08 25.38 -6.39
N LYS A 178 -23.75 25.57 -6.37
CA LYS A 178 -22.75 24.50 -6.32
C LYS A 178 -22.58 23.98 -4.90
N ALA A 179 -22.39 22.68 -4.75
CA ALA A 179 -22.08 22.00 -3.50
C ALA A 179 -20.72 22.43 -2.92
N SER A 180 -19.78 22.90 -3.74
CA SER A 180 -18.46 23.37 -3.29
C SER A 180 -18.46 24.75 -2.59
N GLN A 181 -19.53 25.55 -2.70
CA GLN A 181 -19.63 26.91 -2.13
C GLN A 181 -20.08 26.94 -0.64
N LYS A 182 -19.75 25.90 0.14
CA LYS A 182 -20.12 25.70 1.56
C LYS A 182 -19.42 26.72 2.50
N PRO A 183 -19.99 27.91 2.77
CA PRO A 183 -20.67 28.15 4.05
C PRO A 183 -21.90 29.09 4.03
N GLU A 184 -22.22 29.79 2.93
CA GLU A 184 -23.36 30.74 2.91
C GLU A 184 -24.72 30.04 2.74
N ILE A 185 -24.73 28.89 2.09
CA ILE A 185 -25.94 28.22 1.58
C ILE A 185 -26.77 27.56 2.69
N MET A 186 -26.13 27.11 3.77
CA MET A 186 -26.85 26.55 4.93
C MET A 186 -27.70 27.59 5.66
N LYS A 187 -27.50 28.90 5.39
CA LYS A 187 -28.25 29.99 6.03
C LYS A 187 -29.45 30.49 5.21
N THR A 188 -29.53 30.21 3.91
CA THR A 188 -30.48 30.89 3.00
C THR A 188 -31.66 30.05 2.53
N LEU A 189 -31.59 28.71 2.59
CA LEU A 189 -32.65 27.80 2.13
C LEU A 189 -33.03 26.77 3.22
N PRO A 190 -34.34 26.50 3.48
CA PRO A 190 -34.76 25.48 4.44
C PRO A 190 -34.58 24.07 3.84
N VAL A 191 -33.37 23.54 3.94
CA VAL A 191 -32.98 22.25 3.35
C VAL A 191 -33.26 21.10 4.32
N PRO A 192 -33.82 19.94 3.86
CA PRO A 192 -34.03 18.79 4.74
C PRO A 192 -32.72 18.28 5.34
N ALA A 193 -32.77 17.81 6.60
CA ALA A 193 -31.58 17.35 7.34
C ALA A 193 -30.80 16.22 6.63
N THR A 194 -31.48 15.42 5.81
CA THR A 194 -30.87 14.36 5.00
C THR A 194 -29.93 14.92 3.92
N TYR A 195 -30.22 16.10 3.37
CA TYR A 195 -29.42 16.72 2.30
C TYR A 195 -28.23 17.50 2.88
N SER A 196 -28.41 18.12 4.05
CA SER A 196 -27.39 18.95 4.68
C SER A 196 -26.16 18.16 5.15
N SER A 197 -26.32 16.90 5.56
CA SER A 197 -25.22 16.02 5.97
C SER A 197 -24.45 15.39 4.80
N ILE A 198 -25.10 15.23 3.64
CA ILE A 198 -24.55 14.53 2.47
C ILE A 198 -23.94 15.51 1.46
N GLY A 199 -24.50 16.71 1.35
CA GLY A 199 -24.23 17.65 0.25
C GLY A 199 -25.33 17.61 -0.80
N TYR A 200 -25.60 18.77 -1.41
CA TYR A 200 -26.64 18.93 -2.41
C TYR A 200 -26.27 20.07 -3.37
N VAL A 201 -26.89 20.04 -4.54
CA VAL A 201 -26.90 21.16 -5.49
C VAL A 201 -28.33 21.66 -5.64
N ALA A 202 -28.48 22.93 -6.02
CA ALA A 202 -29.79 23.52 -6.21
C ALA A 202 -29.91 24.28 -7.54
N LEU A 203 -31.06 24.10 -8.19
CA LEU A 203 -31.49 24.84 -9.38
C LEU A 203 -32.76 25.61 -9.03
N THR A 204 -32.76 26.93 -9.17
CA THR A 204 -33.97 27.74 -8.97
C THR A 204 -34.53 28.19 -10.30
N PHE A 205 -35.85 28.05 -10.46
CA PHE A 205 -36.58 28.37 -11.67
C PHE A 205 -37.59 29.50 -11.44
N ALA A 206 -37.91 30.24 -12.50
CA ALA A 206 -38.82 31.37 -12.45
C ALA A 206 -40.24 30.98 -12.00
N ASN A 207 -40.72 29.83 -12.48
CA ASN A 207 -42.08 29.34 -12.26
C ASN A 207 -42.12 27.82 -12.02
N LYS A 208 -43.26 27.34 -11.51
CA LYS A 208 -43.49 25.92 -11.19
C LYS A 208 -43.50 25.01 -12.43
N ALA A 209 -43.97 25.50 -13.57
CA ALA A 209 -44.02 24.72 -14.80
C ALA A 209 -42.62 24.34 -15.31
N ASP A 210 -41.65 25.25 -15.17
CA ASP A 210 -40.26 25.02 -15.54
C ASP A 210 -39.55 24.08 -14.55
N LEU A 211 -39.88 24.16 -13.26
CA LEU A 211 -39.48 23.18 -12.26
C LEU A 211 -40.03 21.78 -12.59
N ASP A 212 -41.31 21.67 -12.96
CA ASP A 212 -41.95 20.40 -13.30
C ASP A 212 -41.31 19.77 -14.56
N LYS A 213 -40.93 20.58 -15.56
CA LYS A 213 -40.14 20.12 -16.72
C LYS A 213 -38.78 19.58 -16.30
N ALA A 214 -38.08 20.27 -15.39
CA ALA A 214 -36.78 19.81 -14.88
C ALA A 214 -36.91 18.49 -14.08
N ILE A 215 -37.96 18.34 -13.26
CA ILE A 215 -38.24 17.09 -12.53
C ILE A 215 -38.58 15.96 -13.51
N ALA A 216 -39.36 16.24 -14.56
CA ALA A 216 -39.69 15.27 -15.60
C ALA A 216 -38.43 14.78 -16.32
N PHE A 217 -37.52 15.69 -16.69
CA PHE A 217 -36.23 15.37 -17.29
C PHE A 217 -35.39 14.45 -16.40
N ILE A 218 -35.32 14.72 -15.09
CA ILE A 218 -34.62 13.84 -14.15
C ILE A 218 -35.27 12.44 -14.14
N LYS A 219 -36.60 12.37 -14.01
CA LYS A 219 -37.33 11.09 -13.93
C LYS A 219 -37.23 10.23 -15.19
N THR A 220 -37.16 10.83 -16.37
CA THR A 220 -37.22 10.10 -17.64
C THR A 220 -35.87 10.04 -18.34
N ASP A 221 -35.35 11.16 -18.80
CA ASP A 221 -34.14 11.19 -19.64
C ASP A 221 -32.87 10.92 -18.82
N TYR A 222 -32.76 11.52 -17.64
CA TYR A 222 -31.58 11.36 -16.79
C TYR A 222 -31.55 10.00 -16.08
N SER A 223 -32.66 9.59 -15.45
CA SER A 223 -32.73 8.31 -14.71
C SER A 223 -32.57 7.08 -15.61
N LYS A 224 -33.01 7.11 -16.88
CA LYS A 224 -32.77 6.01 -17.85
C LYS A 224 -31.30 5.86 -18.21
N THR A 225 -30.56 6.97 -18.26
CA THR A 225 -29.16 6.99 -18.68
C THR A 225 -28.20 6.72 -17.51
N GLN A 226 -28.56 7.12 -16.29
CA GLN A 226 -27.71 7.08 -15.10
C GLN A 226 -28.25 6.15 -13.98
N ASN A 227 -29.10 5.18 -14.34
CA ASN A 227 -29.58 4.11 -13.46
C ASN A 227 -30.09 4.56 -12.07
N ASN A 228 -30.89 5.64 -12.04
CA ASN A 228 -31.56 6.19 -10.86
C ASN A 228 -30.65 6.50 -9.63
N GLN A 229 -29.46 7.04 -9.88
CA GLN A 229 -28.47 7.40 -8.86
C GLN A 229 -28.80 8.66 -8.04
N LEU A 230 -29.79 9.46 -8.47
CA LEU A 230 -30.13 10.75 -7.87
C LEU A 230 -31.35 10.67 -6.93
N VAL A 231 -31.30 11.46 -5.86
CA VAL A 231 -32.44 11.79 -5.01
C VAL A 231 -32.69 13.29 -5.15
N TYR A 232 -33.94 13.70 -5.35
CA TYR A 232 -34.29 15.10 -5.53
C TYR A 232 -35.52 15.49 -4.71
N SER A 233 -35.64 16.77 -4.41
CA SER A 233 -36.76 17.36 -3.68
C SER A 233 -37.06 18.75 -4.20
N ALA A 234 -38.35 19.08 -4.30
CA ALA A 234 -38.81 20.41 -4.67
C ALA A 234 -39.03 21.27 -3.40
N LEU A 235 -38.54 22.50 -3.42
CA LEU A 235 -38.65 23.46 -2.34
C LEU A 235 -39.40 24.70 -2.81
N LYS A 236 -40.47 25.05 -2.08
CA LYS A 236 -41.32 26.24 -2.32
C LYS A 236 -41.75 26.40 -3.79
N ASP A 237 -41.99 25.30 -4.51
CA ASP A 237 -42.42 25.26 -5.91
C ASP A 237 -41.51 25.99 -6.93
N LYS A 238 -40.26 26.31 -6.57
CA LYS A 238 -39.30 27.00 -7.46
C LYS A 238 -37.90 26.40 -7.45
N THR A 239 -37.48 25.79 -6.35
CA THR A 239 -36.11 25.27 -6.22
C THR A 239 -36.10 23.75 -6.26
N LEU A 240 -35.26 23.19 -7.12
CA LEU A 240 -34.97 21.76 -7.19
C LEU A 240 -33.67 21.48 -6.44
N LEU A 241 -33.76 20.70 -5.37
CA LEU A 241 -32.60 20.14 -4.68
C LEU A 241 -32.27 18.77 -5.27
N VAL A 242 -30.99 18.50 -5.50
CA VAL A 242 -30.51 17.20 -5.98
C VAL A 242 -29.32 16.74 -5.13
N THR A 243 -29.33 15.46 -4.77
CA THR A 243 -28.23 14.75 -4.11
C THR A 243 -28.13 13.31 -4.64
N PHE A 244 -27.16 12.53 -4.16
CA PHE A 244 -26.97 11.12 -4.53
C PHE A 244 -27.68 10.17 -3.56
N ASN A 245 -28.10 9.01 -4.04
CA ASN A 245 -28.61 7.94 -3.19
C ASN A 245 -27.48 7.26 -2.38
N ALA A 246 -27.84 6.47 -1.36
CA ALA A 246 -26.85 5.84 -0.46
C ALA A 246 -25.85 4.93 -1.19
N GLN A 247 -26.28 4.20 -2.22
CA GLN A 247 -25.43 3.31 -3.00
C GLN A 247 -24.37 4.09 -3.79
N MET A 248 -24.78 5.17 -4.46
CA MET A 248 -23.88 6.03 -5.23
C MET A 248 -22.91 6.78 -4.30
N LEU A 249 -23.35 7.18 -3.10
CA LEU A 249 -22.45 7.78 -2.10
C LEU A 249 -21.37 6.81 -1.64
N ALA A 250 -21.72 5.56 -1.36
CA ALA A 250 -20.75 4.52 -0.99
C ALA A 250 -19.77 4.25 -2.14
N GLN A 251 -20.26 4.20 -3.38
CA GLN A 251 -19.43 4.04 -4.57
C GLN A 251 -18.44 5.21 -4.74
N ILE A 252 -18.91 6.46 -4.67
CA ILE A 252 -18.03 7.65 -4.77
C ILE A 252 -16.95 7.62 -3.70
N LYS A 253 -17.30 7.27 -2.45
CA LYS A 253 -16.32 7.14 -1.36
C LYS A 253 -15.28 6.06 -1.64
N GLN A 254 -15.72 4.88 -2.09
CA GLN A 254 -14.81 3.78 -2.41
C GLN A 254 -13.88 4.12 -3.58
N GLU A 255 -14.40 4.73 -4.64
CA GLU A 255 -13.62 5.21 -5.79
C GLU A 255 -12.59 6.28 -5.36
N ALA A 256 -13.02 7.24 -4.55
CA ALA A 256 -12.14 8.26 -3.97
C ALA A 256 -10.98 7.66 -3.18
N ILE A 257 -11.26 6.70 -2.29
CA ILE A 257 -10.23 6.05 -1.48
C ILE A 257 -9.31 5.18 -2.33
N SER A 258 -9.83 4.44 -3.29
CA SER A 258 -9.02 3.65 -4.23
C SER A 258 -8.06 4.52 -5.04
N GLN A 259 -8.53 5.70 -5.46
CA GLN A 259 -7.70 6.70 -6.14
C GLN A 259 -6.59 7.23 -5.22
N VAL A 260 -6.92 7.55 -3.95
CA VAL A 260 -5.93 7.97 -2.94
C VAL A 260 -4.87 6.89 -2.73
N VAL A 261 -5.27 5.63 -2.57
CA VAL A 261 -4.33 4.49 -2.44
C VAL A 261 -3.40 4.40 -3.65
N THR A 262 -3.95 4.52 -4.86
CA THR A 262 -3.16 4.44 -6.11
C THR A 262 -2.15 5.58 -6.21
N VAL A 263 -2.57 6.81 -5.91
CA VAL A 263 -1.67 7.98 -5.94
C VAL A 263 -0.60 7.88 -4.86
N MET A 264 -0.96 7.47 -3.64
CA MET A 264 0.01 7.29 -2.56
C MET A 264 1.04 6.21 -2.91
N ARG A 265 0.60 5.07 -3.47
CA ARG A 265 1.51 4.03 -3.94
C ARG A 265 2.52 4.56 -4.96
N ASN A 266 2.06 5.34 -5.95
CA ASN A 266 2.95 5.95 -6.94
C ASN A 266 3.93 6.96 -6.31
N ARG A 267 3.47 7.79 -5.37
CA ARG A 267 4.32 8.75 -4.64
C ARG A 267 5.37 8.05 -3.79
N ILE A 268 5.02 6.92 -3.19
CA ILE A 268 5.94 6.13 -2.37
C ILE A 268 6.97 5.40 -3.24
N ASN A 269 6.56 4.87 -4.39
CA ASN A 269 7.50 4.34 -5.36
C ASN A 269 8.52 5.41 -5.80
N ALA A 270 8.08 6.66 -5.95
CA ALA A 270 8.96 7.80 -6.24
C ALA A 270 9.89 8.18 -5.06
N LEU A 271 9.57 7.78 -3.83
CA LEU A 271 10.48 7.88 -2.68
C LEU A 271 11.59 6.80 -2.70
N GLY A 272 11.50 5.81 -3.60
CA GLY A 272 12.43 4.68 -3.64
C GLY A 272 12.20 3.66 -2.53
N VAL A 273 11.01 3.66 -1.91
CA VAL A 273 10.65 2.69 -0.86
C VAL A 273 9.93 1.50 -1.51
N ALA A 274 10.68 0.46 -1.86
CA ALA A 274 10.17 -0.68 -2.61
C ALA A 274 9.16 -1.56 -1.83
N GLU A 275 9.28 -1.63 -0.51
CA GLU A 275 8.49 -2.53 0.35
C GLU A 275 7.37 -1.82 1.13
N ALA A 276 6.91 -0.68 0.64
CA ALA A 276 5.86 0.07 1.31
C ALA A 276 4.49 -0.60 1.17
N SER A 277 3.72 -0.60 2.27
CA SER A 277 2.32 -1.03 2.27
C SER A 277 1.41 0.18 2.22
N VAL A 278 0.41 0.16 1.32
CA VAL A 278 -0.63 1.18 1.22
C VAL A 278 -1.97 0.47 1.12
N ALA A 279 -2.82 0.68 2.12
CA ALA A 279 -4.13 0.05 2.22
C ALA A 279 -5.20 1.04 2.66
N ALA A 280 -6.41 0.88 2.13
CA ALA A 280 -7.58 1.58 2.63
C ALA A 280 -7.96 1.06 4.04
N SER A 281 -8.47 1.95 4.89
CA SER A 281 -8.99 1.62 6.22
C SER A 281 -10.32 2.34 6.42
N GLY A 282 -11.41 1.57 6.44
CA GLY A 282 -12.77 2.14 6.49
C GLY A 282 -13.10 3.00 5.27
N ASP A 283 -14.00 3.97 5.47
CA ASP A 283 -14.60 4.75 4.37
C ASP A 283 -13.82 6.03 4.03
N SER A 284 -12.88 6.46 4.87
CA SER A 284 -12.19 7.75 4.73
C SER A 284 -10.69 7.72 5.00
N ARG A 285 -10.11 6.58 5.40
CA ARG A 285 -8.69 6.54 5.81
C ARG A 285 -7.85 5.64 4.92
N VAL A 286 -6.57 5.98 4.83
CA VAL A 286 -5.54 5.22 4.13
C VAL A 286 -4.36 5.03 5.07
N ILE A 287 -4.02 3.78 5.35
CA ILE A 287 -2.87 3.39 6.16
C ILE A 287 -1.68 3.23 5.22
N ILE A 288 -0.55 3.84 5.60
CA ILE A 288 0.71 3.79 4.89
C ILE A 288 1.79 3.33 5.87
N GLU A 289 2.50 2.27 5.49
CA GLU A 289 3.67 1.77 6.20
C GLU A 289 4.89 1.91 5.30
N LEU A 290 5.93 2.58 5.80
CA LEU A 290 7.18 2.82 5.09
C LEU A 290 8.34 2.21 5.90
N PRO A 291 8.55 0.87 5.83
CA PRO A 291 9.65 0.20 6.51
C PRO A 291 11.00 0.72 6.01
N GLY A 292 11.96 0.86 6.91
CA GLY A 292 13.32 1.31 6.59
C GLY A 292 13.46 2.79 6.21
N LEU A 293 12.36 3.55 6.14
CA LEU A 293 12.40 4.97 5.80
C LEU A 293 12.98 5.80 6.95
N GLN A 294 14.13 6.43 6.72
CA GLN A 294 14.82 7.22 7.75
C GLN A 294 14.42 8.71 7.74
N ASP A 295 13.93 9.24 6.62
CA ASP A 295 13.63 10.67 6.43
C ASP A 295 12.11 10.94 6.42
N ALA A 296 11.53 11.00 7.62
CA ALA A 296 10.10 11.22 7.82
C ALA A 296 9.64 12.60 7.31
N ALA A 297 10.46 13.64 7.44
CA ALA A 297 10.11 14.99 7.00
C ALA A 297 9.91 15.07 5.49
N ARG A 298 10.84 14.48 4.72
CA ARG A 298 10.74 14.41 3.25
C ARG A 298 9.54 13.59 2.80
N ALA A 299 9.26 12.48 3.48
CA ALA A 299 8.10 11.66 3.18
C ALA A 299 6.79 12.41 3.47
N LYS A 300 6.69 13.14 4.59
CA LYS A 300 5.54 14.00 4.88
C LYS A 300 5.31 15.07 3.82
N GLN A 301 6.37 15.70 3.32
CA GLN A 301 6.25 16.70 2.25
C GLN A 301 5.69 16.11 0.95
N ILE A 302 6.06 14.88 0.62
CA ILE A 302 5.64 14.21 -0.62
C ILE A 302 4.24 13.57 -0.47
N LEU A 303 3.89 13.10 0.72
CA LEU A 303 2.62 12.40 0.98
C LEU A 303 1.51 13.33 1.50
N GLY A 304 1.83 14.45 2.13
CA GLY A 304 0.88 15.29 2.86
C GLY A 304 0.17 16.40 2.07
N GLY A 305 0.50 16.63 0.79
CA GLY A 305 -0.14 17.67 -0.04
C GLY A 305 -0.78 17.11 -1.31
N THR A 306 -1.90 17.68 -1.77
CA THR A 306 -2.44 17.37 -3.11
C THR A 306 -2.00 18.44 -4.10
N SER A 307 -1.51 18.04 -5.27
CA SER A 307 -0.97 18.96 -6.29
C SER A 307 -1.85 18.88 -7.53
N THR A 308 -2.93 19.64 -7.64
CA THR A 308 -3.81 19.59 -8.83
C THR A 308 -3.27 20.50 -9.93
N ALA A 309 -3.32 20.06 -11.18
CA ALA A 309 -2.93 20.88 -12.33
C ALA A 309 -4.16 21.52 -12.98
N SER A 310 -4.19 22.83 -13.15
CA SER A 310 -5.29 23.57 -13.77
C SER A 310 -4.75 24.46 -14.90
N PHE A 311 -5.51 24.58 -15.97
CA PHE A 311 -5.15 25.38 -17.14
C PHE A 311 -5.84 26.74 -17.07
N TYR A 312 -5.10 27.80 -17.40
CA TYR A 312 -5.59 29.17 -17.44
C TYR A 312 -5.08 29.88 -18.68
N ILE A 313 -5.85 30.83 -19.22
CA ILE A 313 -5.30 31.80 -20.16
C ILE A 313 -4.43 32.77 -19.37
N VAL A 314 -3.23 33.07 -19.87
CA VAL A 314 -2.24 33.91 -19.19
C VAL A 314 -1.72 35.01 -20.09
N THR A 315 -1.35 36.15 -19.50
CA THR A 315 -0.73 37.27 -20.22
C THR A 315 0.62 37.61 -19.59
N PRO A 316 1.69 37.82 -20.36
CA PRO A 316 2.98 38.24 -19.83
C PRO A 316 2.86 39.65 -19.22
N VAL A 317 3.56 39.86 -18.11
CA VAL A 317 3.61 41.10 -17.34
C VAL A 317 5.04 41.65 -17.39
N THR A 318 5.19 42.85 -17.94
CA THR A 318 6.48 43.57 -18.04
C THR A 318 6.79 44.39 -16.79
N ASP A 319 5.78 44.94 -16.11
CA ASP A 319 5.93 45.74 -14.89
C ASP A 319 5.10 45.13 -13.76
N ARG A 320 5.77 44.30 -12.94
CA ARG A 320 5.15 43.54 -11.85
C ARG A 320 4.48 44.46 -10.82
N LEU A 321 5.16 45.52 -10.41
CA LEU A 321 4.75 46.38 -9.31
C LEU A 321 3.44 47.10 -9.64
N LYS A 322 3.31 47.65 -10.86
CA LYS A 322 2.08 48.31 -11.31
C LYS A 322 0.86 47.39 -11.34
N VAL A 323 1.04 46.13 -11.71
CA VAL A 323 -0.05 45.15 -11.78
C VAL A 323 -0.47 44.70 -10.38
N GLU A 324 0.50 44.48 -9.48
CA GLU A 324 0.22 44.16 -8.07
C GLU A 324 -0.48 45.32 -7.34
N GLU A 325 -0.12 46.58 -7.64
CA GLU A 325 -0.81 47.78 -7.09
C GLU A 325 -2.29 47.89 -7.51
N GLN A 326 -2.66 47.30 -8.65
CA GLN A 326 -4.06 47.19 -9.09
C GLN A 326 -4.82 46.04 -8.41
N GLY A 327 -4.18 45.32 -7.48
CA GLY A 327 -4.74 44.16 -6.79
C GLY A 327 -4.74 42.88 -7.63
N ILE A 328 -4.07 42.87 -8.78
CA ILE A 328 -4.00 41.70 -9.66
C ILE A 328 -2.79 40.85 -9.26
N LYS A 329 -3.04 39.58 -8.96
CA LYS A 329 -1.99 38.63 -8.59
C LYS A 329 -1.17 38.20 -9.80
N VAL A 330 0.15 38.29 -9.68
CA VAL A 330 1.12 37.90 -10.70
C VAL A 330 1.88 36.65 -10.29
N TYR A 331 2.23 35.82 -11.27
CA TYR A 331 2.86 34.52 -11.08
C TYR A 331 4.22 34.48 -11.78
N PRO A 332 5.31 34.17 -11.06
CA PRO A 332 6.61 33.99 -11.67
C PRO A 332 6.71 32.63 -12.38
N LEU A 333 7.35 32.63 -13.54
CA LEU A 333 7.77 31.43 -14.27
C LEU A 333 9.25 31.59 -14.62
N THR A 334 10.09 30.75 -14.04
CA THR A 334 11.52 30.73 -14.34
C THR A 334 11.77 29.75 -15.48
N SER A 335 12.33 30.22 -16.59
CA SER A 335 12.74 29.41 -17.73
C SER A 335 14.13 29.85 -18.17
N ASN A 336 15.05 28.90 -18.36
CA ASN A 336 16.45 29.16 -18.76
C ASN A 336 17.19 30.18 -17.87
N GLY A 337 16.90 30.19 -16.56
CA GLY A 337 17.54 31.10 -15.59
C GLY A 337 17.00 32.54 -15.60
N GLN A 338 16.05 32.85 -16.48
CA GLN A 338 15.33 34.13 -16.53
C GLN A 338 13.94 33.93 -15.90
N THR A 339 13.49 34.88 -15.07
CA THR A 339 12.15 34.85 -14.47
C THR A 339 11.22 35.79 -15.22
N TYR A 340 10.18 35.24 -15.81
CA TYR A 340 9.10 35.96 -16.47
C TYR A 340 7.88 36.02 -15.54
N TYR A 341 7.06 37.05 -15.65
CA TYR A 341 5.85 37.21 -14.86
C TYR A 341 4.61 37.11 -15.73
N TYR A 342 3.56 36.48 -15.21
CA TYR A 342 2.29 36.32 -15.90
C TYR A 342 1.11 36.63 -14.98
N GLN A 343 0.05 37.18 -15.55
CA GLN A 343 -1.25 37.31 -14.88
C GLN A 343 -2.26 36.32 -15.48
N LEU A 344 -3.23 35.89 -14.67
CA LEU A 344 -4.32 35.01 -15.11
C LEU A 344 -5.46 35.84 -15.71
N ASN A 345 -5.98 35.41 -16.85
CA ASN A 345 -7.14 36.00 -17.49
C ASN A 345 -8.39 35.17 -17.20
N GLY A 346 -9.21 35.61 -16.25
CA GLY A 346 -10.50 34.98 -15.94
C GLY A 346 -10.38 33.65 -15.19
N ASN A 347 -11.35 32.77 -15.43
CA ASN A 347 -11.47 31.49 -14.72
C ASN A 347 -10.62 30.39 -15.37
N SER A 348 -10.43 29.28 -14.65
CA SER A 348 -9.73 28.11 -15.18
C SER A 348 -10.46 27.57 -16.42
N VAL A 349 -9.70 27.33 -17.48
CA VAL A 349 -10.17 26.74 -18.74
C VAL A 349 -10.54 25.27 -18.55
N VAL A 350 -9.68 24.52 -17.84
CA VAL A 350 -9.92 23.14 -17.42
C VAL A 350 -9.18 22.87 -16.11
N SER A 351 -9.87 22.20 -15.19
CA SER A 351 -9.31 21.78 -13.90
C SER A 351 -8.68 20.39 -14.00
N GLY A 352 -7.76 20.07 -13.08
CA GLY A 352 -7.11 18.77 -12.99
C GLY A 352 -8.06 17.59 -12.80
N SER A 353 -9.26 17.83 -12.26
CA SER A 353 -10.31 16.82 -12.13
C SER A 353 -10.83 16.29 -13.46
N ALA A 354 -10.66 17.04 -14.55
CA ALA A 354 -11.06 16.66 -15.90
C ALA A 354 -9.99 15.88 -16.66
N ILE A 355 -8.80 15.71 -16.08
CA ILE A 355 -7.67 15.03 -16.73
C ILE A 355 -7.76 13.53 -16.43
N VAL A 356 -7.87 12.73 -17.49
CA VAL A 356 -7.94 11.26 -17.42
C VAL A 356 -6.53 10.67 -17.40
N ASN A 357 -5.64 11.21 -18.24
CA ASN A 357 -4.26 10.73 -18.34
C ASN A 357 -3.32 11.86 -18.76
N ALA A 358 -2.06 11.76 -18.37
CA ALA A 358 -0.98 12.61 -18.86
C ALA A 358 0.29 11.78 -18.93
N SER A 359 0.89 11.66 -20.12
CA SER A 359 2.10 10.88 -20.35
C SER A 359 3.18 11.73 -21.00
N PRO A 360 4.44 11.62 -20.54
CA PRO A 360 5.54 12.23 -21.26
C PRO A 360 5.75 11.48 -22.59
N GLY A 361 6.21 12.19 -23.59
CA GLY A 361 6.55 11.65 -24.89
C GLY A 361 7.57 12.54 -25.58
N VAL A 362 7.91 12.16 -26.80
CA VAL A 362 8.72 12.98 -27.70
C VAL A 362 7.85 13.21 -28.93
N ASP A 363 7.77 14.43 -29.42
CA ASP A 363 7.11 14.69 -30.69
C ASP A 363 7.94 14.09 -31.83
N HIS A 364 7.32 13.24 -32.65
CA HIS A 364 8.00 12.51 -33.72
C HIS A 364 8.45 13.44 -34.86
N GLN A 365 7.87 14.64 -34.99
CA GLN A 365 8.21 15.59 -36.04
C GLN A 365 9.33 16.55 -35.63
N SER A 366 9.23 17.16 -34.45
CA SER A 366 10.20 18.15 -33.98
C SER A 366 11.33 17.55 -33.14
N GLY A 367 11.18 16.31 -32.65
CA GLY A 367 12.10 15.69 -31.70
C GLY A 367 12.08 16.33 -30.31
N GLN A 368 11.15 17.24 -30.04
CA GLN A 368 11.05 17.94 -28.75
C GLN A 368 10.29 17.10 -27.71
N PRO A 369 10.66 17.18 -26.42
CA PRO A 369 9.88 16.59 -25.35
C PRO A 369 8.48 17.20 -25.27
N ILE A 370 7.48 16.35 -25.06
CA ILE A 370 6.07 16.75 -24.94
C ILE A 370 5.41 16.07 -23.75
N VAL A 371 4.31 16.65 -23.28
CA VAL A 371 3.36 15.94 -22.41
C VAL A 371 2.05 15.79 -23.15
N ALA A 372 1.70 14.54 -23.48
CA ALA A 372 0.41 14.20 -24.06
C ALA A 372 -0.63 14.13 -22.94
N VAL A 373 -1.68 14.94 -23.03
CA VAL A 373 -2.76 15.04 -22.04
C VAL A 373 -4.07 14.58 -22.67
N GLN A 374 -4.80 13.76 -21.92
CA GLN A 374 -6.14 13.30 -22.25
C GLN A 374 -7.14 13.81 -21.22
N LEU A 375 -8.17 14.50 -21.69
CA LEU A 375 -9.30 14.98 -20.92
C LEU A 375 -10.48 14.02 -20.99
N SER A 376 -11.37 14.13 -20.01
CA SER A 376 -12.66 13.45 -20.03
C SER A 376 -13.54 13.97 -21.17
N SER A 377 -14.45 13.12 -21.66
CA SER A 377 -15.42 13.49 -22.70
C SER A 377 -16.23 14.72 -22.33
N ASP A 378 -16.58 14.86 -21.05
CA ASP A 378 -17.46 15.89 -20.53
C ASP A 378 -16.76 17.27 -20.54
N ALA A 379 -15.45 17.30 -20.26
CA ALA A 379 -14.66 18.53 -20.27
C ALA A 379 -14.17 18.91 -21.67
N ALA A 380 -14.02 17.95 -22.58
CA ALA A 380 -13.48 18.18 -23.92
C ALA A 380 -14.30 19.18 -24.74
N GLY A 381 -15.63 19.20 -24.57
CA GLY A 381 -16.51 20.13 -25.27
C GLY A 381 -16.25 21.59 -24.89
N HIS A 382 -16.24 21.88 -23.58
CA HIS A 382 -15.94 23.22 -23.06
C HIS A 382 -14.51 23.65 -23.40
N PHE A 383 -13.55 22.75 -23.24
CA PHE A 383 -12.14 23.02 -23.57
C PHE A 383 -11.97 23.42 -25.04
N ARG A 384 -12.66 22.75 -25.95
CA ARG A 384 -12.65 23.07 -27.39
C ARG A 384 -13.29 24.43 -27.69
N GLU A 385 -14.39 24.76 -27.03
CA GLU A 385 -15.05 26.05 -27.22
C GLU A 385 -14.17 27.22 -26.76
N VAL A 386 -13.55 27.09 -25.58
CA VAL A 386 -12.69 28.15 -25.02
C VAL A 386 -11.41 28.29 -25.85
N THR A 387 -10.69 27.19 -26.09
CA THR A 387 -9.44 27.24 -26.88
C THR A 387 -9.68 27.71 -28.31
N GLY A 388 -10.87 27.47 -28.89
CA GLY A 388 -11.24 27.98 -30.20
C GLY A 388 -11.34 29.50 -30.28
N LYS A 389 -11.69 30.18 -29.18
CA LYS A 389 -11.76 31.66 -29.10
C LYS A 389 -10.42 32.31 -28.74
N HIS A 390 -9.47 31.52 -28.24
CA HIS A 390 -8.19 31.95 -27.69
C HIS A 390 -6.98 31.41 -28.48
N VAL A 391 -7.15 31.10 -29.76
CA VAL A 391 -6.03 30.71 -30.63
C VAL A 391 -5.08 31.90 -30.77
N GLY A 392 -3.79 31.67 -30.49
CA GLY A 392 -2.75 32.70 -30.43
C GLY A 392 -2.46 33.22 -29.02
N ASP A 393 -3.36 33.03 -28.06
CA ASP A 393 -3.12 33.40 -26.66
C ASP A 393 -2.22 32.36 -25.96
N LEU A 394 -1.62 32.78 -24.83
CA LEU A 394 -0.84 31.88 -23.99
C LEU A 394 -1.75 31.15 -23.00
N MET A 395 -1.54 29.85 -22.87
CA MET A 395 -2.16 29.00 -21.86
C MET A 395 -1.11 28.56 -20.85
N GLY A 396 -1.35 28.91 -19.59
CA GLY A 396 -0.53 28.54 -18.46
C GLY A 396 -1.02 27.26 -17.79
N VAL A 397 -0.08 26.40 -17.40
CA VAL A 397 -0.35 25.28 -16.49
C VAL A 397 -0.01 25.71 -15.07
N MET A 398 -1.03 25.79 -14.23
CA MET A 398 -0.93 26.16 -12.83
C MET A 398 -1.01 24.91 -11.96
N LEU A 399 -0.04 24.69 -11.09
CA LEU A 399 -0.13 23.70 -10.03
C LEU A 399 -0.69 24.35 -8.78
N VAL A 400 -1.80 23.81 -8.28
CA VAL A 400 -2.42 24.21 -7.02
C VAL A 400 -2.12 23.14 -5.99
N ASN A 401 -1.14 23.43 -5.13
CA ASN A 401 -0.79 22.61 -3.99
C ASN A 401 -1.72 22.96 -2.84
N THR A 402 -2.56 22.00 -2.45
CA THR A 402 -3.43 22.11 -1.30
C THR A 402 -2.81 21.36 -0.13
N THR A 403 -2.53 22.07 0.95
CA THR A 403 -2.04 21.53 2.21
C THR A 403 -3.02 21.88 3.33
N TYR A 404 -3.01 21.07 4.39
CA TYR A 404 -3.80 21.37 5.58
C TYR A 404 -2.90 21.92 6.67
N LYS A 405 -3.32 23.04 7.26
CA LYS A 405 -2.73 23.58 8.47
C LYS A 405 -3.77 23.57 9.57
N LYS A 406 -3.39 23.04 10.73
CA LYS A 406 -4.22 23.12 11.93
C LYS A 406 -4.22 24.56 12.42
N GLU A 407 -5.40 25.17 12.48
CA GLU A 407 -5.59 26.51 13.06
C GLU A 407 -6.64 26.42 14.17
N MET A 408 -6.44 27.17 15.24
CA MET A 408 -7.39 27.25 16.34
C MET A 408 -8.42 28.31 16.00
N VAL A 409 -9.67 27.88 15.76
CA VAL A 409 -10.81 28.79 15.56
C VAL A 409 -11.81 28.50 16.67
N ASP A 410 -12.15 29.52 17.47
CA ASP A 410 -13.08 29.42 18.60
C ASP A 410 -12.75 28.30 19.62
N GLY A 411 -11.45 28.10 19.89
CA GLY A 411 -10.98 27.09 20.86
C GLY A 411 -11.08 25.64 20.38
N LYS A 412 -11.40 25.38 19.11
CA LYS A 412 -11.37 24.05 18.49
C LYS A 412 -10.30 24.00 17.40
N GLU A 413 -9.53 22.91 17.35
CA GLU A 413 -8.63 22.64 16.22
C GLU A 413 -9.46 22.42 14.96
N VAL A 414 -9.31 23.28 13.96
CA VAL A 414 -9.95 23.12 12.66
C VAL A 414 -8.89 23.03 11.58
N ASN A 415 -9.03 22.06 10.68
CA ASN A 415 -8.16 21.91 9.53
C ASN A 415 -8.50 23.00 8.51
N LYS A 416 -7.62 23.99 8.36
CA LYS A 416 -7.76 25.02 7.32
C LYS A 416 -6.99 24.60 6.07
N ILE A 417 -7.65 24.79 4.95
CA ILE A 417 -7.10 24.52 3.62
C ILE A 417 -6.19 25.70 3.24
N GLU A 418 -4.91 25.43 3.07
CA GLU A 418 -3.93 26.37 2.51
C GLU A 418 -3.64 25.97 1.06
N LYS A 419 -3.84 26.89 0.12
CA LYS A 419 -3.59 26.68 -1.30
C LYS A 419 -2.39 27.50 -1.72
N THR A 420 -1.37 26.85 -2.26
CA THR A 420 -0.24 27.49 -2.91
C THR A 420 -0.31 27.24 -4.40
N GLU A 421 -0.24 28.31 -5.19
CA GLU A 421 -0.41 28.27 -6.64
C GLU A 421 0.94 28.58 -7.30
N LYS A 422 1.36 27.73 -8.23
CA LYS A 422 2.62 27.88 -8.96
C LYS A 422 2.42 27.66 -10.45
N LEU A 423 2.79 28.65 -11.25
CA LEU A 423 2.82 28.52 -12.70
C LEU A 423 4.04 27.69 -13.10
N VAL A 424 3.82 26.61 -13.85
CA VAL A 424 4.91 25.67 -14.23
C VAL A 424 5.23 25.68 -15.71
N ASN A 425 4.30 26.11 -16.55
CA ASN A 425 4.51 26.25 -17.98
C ASN A 425 3.56 27.32 -18.53
N ALA A 426 3.96 27.98 -19.61
CA ALA A 426 3.11 28.85 -20.40
C ALA A 426 3.43 28.62 -21.88
N ALA A 427 2.45 28.14 -22.66
CA ALA A 427 2.62 27.79 -24.05
C ALA A 427 1.50 28.41 -24.90
N THR A 428 1.80 28.76 -26.15
CA THR A 428 0.82 29.36 -27.06
C THR A 428 -0.18 28.33 -27.55
N ILE A 429 -1.46 28.68 -27.57
CA ILE A 429 -2.51 27.87 -28.19
C ILE A 429 -2.37 27.99 -29.71
N GLN A 430 -1.77 27.00 -30.36
CA GLN A 430 -1.53 27.02 -31.80
C GLN A 430 -2.78 26.67 -32.63
N THR A 431 -3.63 25.79 -32.09
CA THR A 431 -4.84 25.30 -32.76
C THR A 431 -5.96 25.12 -31.74
N VAL A 432 -7.20 24.96 -32.22
CA VAL A 432 -8.31 24.54 -31.38
C VAL A 432 -8.00 23.16 -30.78
N LEU A 433 -8.08 23.03 -29.45
CA LEU A 433 -7.68 21.81 -28.75
C LEU A 433 -8.90 20.93 -28.45
N GLY A 434 -8.74 19.62 -28.59
CA GLY A 434 -9.78 18.63 -28.30
C GLY A 434 -9.57 17.92 -26.96
N ALA A 435 -10.18 16.73 -26.83
CA ALA A 435 -9.97 15.85 -25.67
C ALA A 435 -8.52 15.41 -25.50
N ASN A 436 -7.77 15.31 -26.60
CA ASN A 436 -6.35 14.98 -26.60
C ASN A 436 -5.57 16.20 -27.08
N PHE A 437 -4.56 16.62 -26.33
CA PHE A 437 -3.66 17.70 -26.72
C PHE A 437 -2.25 17.45 -26.16
N GLN A 438 -1.29 18.24 -26.62
CA GLN A 438 0.12 18.11 -26.24
C GLN A 438 0.62 19.43 -25.67
N ILE A 439 1.41 19.35 -24.60
CA ILE A 439 2.11 20.49 -24.01
C ILE A 439 3.57 20.43 -24.48
N THR A 440 4.07 21.53 -25.05
CA THR A 440 5.42 21.65 -25.63
C THR A 440 6.25 22.71 -24.89
N GLY A 441 7.49 22.92 -25.33
CA GLY A 441 8.39 23.94 -24.75
C GLY A 441 8.93 23.55 -23.37
N LEU A 442 9.05 22.24 -23.12
CA LEU A 442 9.56 21.66 -21.88
C LEU A 442 10.87 20.94 -22.17
N ASP A 443 11.79 20.96 -21.23
CA ASP A 443 12.89 20.00 -21.23
C ASP A 443 12.38 18.57 -20.90
N GLN A 444 13.18 17.53 -21.14
CA GLN A 444 12.76 16.14 -20.91
C GLN A 444 12.35 15.89 -19.45
N ARG A 445 13.06 16.52 -18.51
CA ARG A 445 12.83 16.39 -17.07
C ARG A 445 11.58 17.15 -16.63
N GLU A 446 11.35 18.33 -17.18
CA GLU A 446 10.16 19.15 -17.00
C GLU A 446 8.94 18.42 -17.57
N ALA A 447 9.04 17.78 -18.73
CA ALA A 447 7.96 16.98 -19.30
C ALA A 447 7.62 15.77 -18.41
N ASN A 448 8.61 15.02 -17.93
CA ASN A 448 8.39 13.88 -17.03
C ASN A 448 7.78 14.33 -15.68
N ASN A 449 8.33 15.39 -15.08
CA ASN A 449 7.82 15.94 -13.83
C ASN A 449 6.41 16.53 -14.00
N LEU A 450 6.15 17.26 -15.08
CA LEU A 450 4.84 17.85 -15.36
C LEU A 450 3.80 16.76 -15.63
N ALA A 451 4.12 15.74 -16.42
CA ALA A 451 3.25 14.60 -16.64
C ALA A 451 2.93 13.87 -15.33
N LEU A 452 3.93 13.67 -14.47
CA LEU A 452 3.72 13.10 -13.13
C LEU A 452 2.86 14.02 -12.27
N MET A 453 3.10 15.33 -12.26
CA MET A 453 2.36 16.32 -11.47
C MET A 453 0.90 16.38 -11.92
N ILE A 454 0.65 16.47 -13.22
CA ILE A 454 -0.70 16.44 -13.81
C ILE A 454 -1.41 15.13 -13.45
N ARG A 455 -0.73 13.99 -13.59
CA ARG A 455 -1.29 12.66 -13.27
C ARG A 455 -1.52 12.45 -11.77
N SER A 456 -0.62 12.99 -10.94
CA SER A 456 -0.72 12.97 -9.47
C SER A 456 -1.73 13.99 -8.93
N GLY A 457 -2.08 14.98 -9.76
CA GLY A 457 -3.04 16.04 -9.53
C GLY A 457 -4.47 15.70 -9.90
N ALA A 458 -4.71 14.46 -10.31
CA ALA A 458 -6.04 13.88 -10.40
C ALA A 458 -6.62 13.52 -9.02
N LEU A 459 -5.92 13.83 -7.90
CA LEU A 459 -6.51 13.65 -6.58
C LEU A 459 -7.62 14.67 -6.36
N GLN A 460 -8.85 14.28 -6.71
CA GLN A 460 -10.08 15.03 -6.43
C GLN A 460 -10.36 15.17 -4.93
N VAL A 461 -9.62 14.43 -4.09
CA VAL A 461 -9.83 14.35 -2.65
C VAL A 461 -8.58 14.79 -1.90
N PRO A 462 -8.60 15.98 -1.28
CA PRO A 462 -7.57 16.39 -0.34
C PRO A 462 -7.38 15.34 0.77
N VAL A 463 -6.14 15.16 1.22
CA VAL A 463 -5.79 14.28 2.34
C VAL A 463 -5.03 15.05 3.40
N HIS A 464 -5.18 14.64 4.66
CA HIS A 464 -4.37 15.14 5.77
C HIS A 464 -3.89 13.99 6.64
N ILE A 465 -2.82 14.20 7.39
CA ILE A 465 -2.28 13.20 8.31
C ILE A 465 -3.14 13.21 9.58
N ALA A 466 -3.88 12.13 9.80
CA ALA A 466 -4.70 11.93 11.00
C ALA A 466 -3.88 11.34 12.16
N GLN A 467 -2.95 10.44 11.85
CA GLN A 467 -2.05 9.85 12.83
C GLN A 467 -0.67 9.62 12.22
N GLU A 468 0.38 9.84 13.01
CA GLU A 468 1.75 9.50 12.66
C GLU A 468 2.44 8.77 13.80
N GLN A 469 3.23 7.75 13.46
CA GLN A 469 4.11 7.07 14.39
C GLN A 469 5.41 6.73 13.68
N GLN A 470 6.54 7.15 14.27
CA GLN A 470 7.87 6.87 13.74
C GLN A 470 8.57 5.90 14.68
N ILE A 471 9.19 4.87 14.09
CA ILE A 471 9.98 3.87 14.82
C ILE A 471 11.42 4.01 14.38
N GLY A 472 12.32 4.28 15.33
CA GLY A 472 13.75 4.40 15.06
C GLY A 472 14.37 3.05 14.68
N PRO A 473 15.34 3.01 13.75
CA PRO A 473 16.03 1.76 13.37
C PRO A 473 16.71 1.04 14.54
N THR A 474 17.16 1.78 15.56
CA THR A 474 17.79 1.23 16.77
C THR A 474 16.82 0.43 17.62
N LEU A 475 15.58 0.91 17.78
CA LEU A 475 14.51 0.18 18.48
C LEU A 475 14.12 -1.08 17.70
N GLY A 476 14.04 -1.00 16.37
CA GLY A 476 13.79 -2.16 15.51
C GLY A 476 14.84 -3.26 15.69
N LYS A 477 16.13 -2.89 15.63
CA LYS A 477 17.23 -3.83 15.86
C LYS A 477 17.16 -4.48 17.25
N GLN A 478 16.91 -3.71 18.30
CA GLN A 478 16.75 -4.24 19.66
C GLN A 478 15.56 -5.21 19.76
N ASN A 479 14.44 -4.90 19.12
CA ASN A 479 13.27 -5.77 19.05
C ASN A 479 13.58 -7.10 18.35
N ILE A 480 14.35 -7.08 17.27
CA ILE A 480 14.81 -8.30 16.58
C ILE A 480 15.70 -9.13 17.50
N GLU A 481 16.70 -8.52 18.15
CA GLU A 481 17.63 -9.22 19.05
C GLU A 481 16.91 -9.88 20.23
N GLN A 482 16.02 -9.14 20.92
CA GLN A 482 15.24 -9.66 22.03
C GLN A 482 14.21 -10.71 21.58
N GLY A 483 13.60 -10.51 20.42
CA GLY A 483 12.67 -11.46 19.82
C GLY A 483 13.34 -12.79 19.48
N MET A 484 14.51 -12.74 18.83
CA MET A 484 15.32 -13.93 18.54
C MET A 484 15.79 -14.64 19.81
N LEU A 485 16.25 -13.88 20.82
CA LEU A 485 16.61 -14.44 22.11
C LEU A 485 15.42 -15.19 22.74
N SER A 486 14.21 -14.62 22.66
CA SER A 486 13.00 -15.24 23.21
C SER A 486 12.65 -16.56 22.51
N ILE A 487 12.77 -16.61 21.18
CA ILE A 487 12.58 -17.85 20.40
C ILE A 487 13.60 -18.92 20.81
N VAL A 488 14.88 -18.55 20.90
CA VAL A 488 15.97 -19.49 21.25
C VAL A 488 15.78 -20.04 22.66
N VAL A 489 15.47 -19.19 23.64
CA VAL A 489 15.24 -19.61 25.02
C VAL A 489 14.02 -20.53 25.11
N ALA A 490 12.89 -20.17 24.47
CA ALA A 490 11.70 -21.01 24.43
C ALA A 490 11.99 -22.38 23.79
N LEU A 491 12.71 -22.40 22.68
CA LEU A 491 13.10 -23.63 21.99
C LEU A 491 13.96 -24.53 22.89
N ILE A 492 14.98 -23.98 23.55
CA ILE A 492 15.87 -24.75 24.45
C ILE A 492 15.07 -25.35 25.60
N LEU A 493 14.20 -24.56 26.26
CA LEU A 493 13.40 -25.04 27.38
C LEU A 493 12.45 -26.18 26.97
N VAL A 494 11.76 -26.03 25.84
CA VAL A 494 10.85 -27.07 25.31
C VAL A 494 11.63 -28.32 24.92
N VAL A 495 12.76 -28.18 24.22
CA VAL A 495 13.61 -29.31 23.81
C VAL A 495 14.12 -30.10 25.01
N LEU A 496 14.59 -29.41 26.05
CA LEU A 496 15.06 -30.03 27.29
C LEU A 496 13.93 -30.75 28.02
N PHE A 497 12.77 -30.11 28.18
CA PHE A 497 11.61 -30.71 28.82
C PHE A 497 11.18 -32.00 28.13
N MET A 498 11.06 -31.96 26.79
CA MET A 498 10.64 -33.12 26.01
C MET A 498 11.66 -34.25 26.05
N ALA A 499 12.95 -33.92 25.93
CA ALA A 499 14.02 -34.91 26.00
C ALA A 499 14.05 -35.61 27.37
N ILE A 500 13.86 -34.87 28.48
CA ILE A 500 13.88 -35.43 29.84
C ILE A 500 12.61 -36.24 30.11
N TYR A 501 11.43 -35.71 29.80
CA TYR A 501 10.16 -36.34 30.19
C TYR A 501 9.78 -37.52 29.29
N TYR A 502 9.98 -37.41 27.98
CA TYR A 502 9.59 -38.44 27.00
C TYR A 502 10.76 -39.23 26.41
N HIS A 503 12.01 -38.97 26.83
CA HIS A 503 13.20 -39.69 26.38
C HIS A 503 13.29 -39.76 24.84
N LEU A 504 13.33 -40.96 24.24
CA LEU A 504 13.49 -41.12 22.81
C LEU A 504 12.29 -40.58 22.00
N PHE A 505 11.06 -40.70 22.53
CA PHE A 505 9.88 -40.05 21.92
C PHE A 505 9.97 -38.53 22.01
N GLY A 506 10.58 -38.01 23.09
CA GLY A 506 10.94 -36.61 23.22
C GLY A 506 11.88 -36.13 22.13
N MET A 507 12.91 -36.92 21.79
CA MET A 507 13.83 -36.59 20.70
C MET A 507 13.14 -36.57 19.33
N ILE A 508 12.17 -37.46 19.09
CA ILE A 508 11.35 -37.44 17.86
C ILE A 508 10.53 -36.15 17.78
N ALA A 509 9.88 -35.77 18.89
CA ALA A 509 9.14 -34.52 18.96
C ALA A 509 10.04 -33.28 18.75
N ASN A 510 11.26 -33.30 19.26
CA ASN A 510 12.23 -32.21 19.08
C ASN A 510 12.64 -32.04 17.61
N VAL A 511 12.83 -33.14 16.86
CA VAL A 511 13.10 -33.05 15.41
C VAL A 511 11.88 -32.50 14.67
N ALA A 512 10.67 -32.94 15.02
CA ALA A 512 9.44 -32.41 14.45
C ALA A 512 9.26 -30.90 14.76
N LEU A 513 9.61 -30.47 15.97
CA LEU A 513 9.57 -29.07 16.40
C LEU A 513 10.55 -28.18 15.62
N ILE A 514 11.78 -28.64 15.42
CA ILE A 514 12.78 -27.90 14.62
C ILE A 514 12.30 -27.79 13.17
N LEU A 515 11.81 -28.89 12.59
CA LEU A 515 11.27 -28.87 11.23
C LEU A 515 10.05 -27.93 11.13
N ASN A 516 9.21 -27.88 12.16
CA ASN A 516 8.08 -26.95 12.22
C ASN A 516 8.55 -25.49 12.18
N LEU A 517 9.58 -25.13 12.95
CA LEU A 517 10.15 -23.78 12.92
C LEU A 517 10.71 -23.43 11.53
N VAL A 518 11.44 -24.36 10.90
CA VAL A 518 11.97 -24.19 9.54
C VAL A 518 10.84 -24.01 8.52
N LEU A 519 9.75 -24.77 8.64
CA LEU A 519 8.57 -24.64 7.80
C LEU A 519 7.89 -23.29 7.94
N ILE A 520 7.75 -22.78 9.17
CA ILE A 520 7.17 -21.44 9.41
C ILE A 520 8.00 -20.37 8.70
N VAL A 521 9.32 -20.38 8.89
CA VAL A 521 10.22 -19.42 8.25
C VAL A 521 10.20 -19.53 6.73
N ALA A 522 10.20 -20.76 6.20
CA ALA A 522 10.15 -21.00 4.76
C ALA A 522 8.85 -20.48 4.13
N ILE A 523 7.69 -20.79 4.71
CA ILE A 523 6.40 -20.38 4.18
C ILE A 523 6.24 -18.85 4.25
N MET A 524 6.67 -18.23 5.36
CA MET A 524 6.66 -16.77 5.47
C MET A 524 7.55 -16.09 4.43
N SER A 525 8.66 -16.72 4.05
CA SER A 525 9.57 -16.20 3.02
C SER A 525 9.00 -16.36 1.60
N ILE A 526 8.15 -17.36 1.37
CA ILE A 526 7.53 -17.63 0.06
C ILE A 526 6.30 -16.74 -0.19
N ILE A 527 5.51 -16.43 0.84
CA ILE A 527 4.24 -15.70 0.68
C ILE A 527 4.52 -14.20 0.45
N PRO A 528 4.23 -13.65 -0.74
CA PRO A 528 4.45 -12.24 -1.01
C PRO A 528 3.55 -11.37 -0.12
N GLY A 529 4.15 -10.40 0.57
CA GLY A 529 3.43 -9.48 1.47
C GLY A 529 3.17 -10.02 2.88
N ALA A 530 3.64 -11.23 3.23
CA ALA A 530 3.73 -11.65 4.62
C ALA A 530 4.91 -10.91 5.29
N THR A 531 4.60 -10.05 6.25
CA THR A 531 5.62 -9.30 7.01
C THR A 531 5.75 -9.85 8.43
N LEU A 532 6.99 -10.06 8.87
CA LEU A 532 7.27 -10.39 10.27
C LEU A 532 7.22 -9.13 11.11
N THR A 533 6.31 -9.08 12.07
CA THR A 533 6.22 -7.99 13.05
C THR A 533 6.66 -8.47 14.43
N LEU A 534 6.80 -7.56 15.40
CA LEU A 534 7.11 -7.96 16.77
C LEU A 534 6.01 -8.86 17.36
N PRO A 535 4.70 -8.55 17.20
CA PRO A 535 3.66 -9.52 17.50
C PRO A 535 3.79 -10.82 16.72
N GLY A 536 4.19 -10.79 15.44
CA GLY A 536 4.49 -11.99 14.66
C GLY A 536 5.53 -12.91 15.31
N ILE A 537 6.61 -12.35 15.88
CA ILE A 537 7.59 -13.11 16.67
C ILE A 537 6.92 -13.77 17.89
N ALA A 538 6.06 -13.04 18.61
CA ALA A 538 5.29 -13.63 19.72
C ALA A 538 4.37 -14.76 19.25
N GLY A 539 3.79 -14.65 18.05
CA GLY A 539 3.04 -15.72 17.39
C GLY A 539 3.88 -16.97 17.13
N ILE A 540 5.12 -16.81 16.68
CA ILE A 540 6.06 -17.93 16.52
C ILE A 540 6.36 -18.59 17.88
N VAL A 541 6.62 -17.79 18.93
CA VAL A 541 6.87 -18.31 20.30
C VAL A 541 5.64 -19.06 20.84
N LEU A 542 4.45 -18.49 20.69
CA LEU A 542 3.19 -19.14 21.08
C LEU A 542 3.00 -20.46 20.32
N ASN A 543 3.24 -20.45 19.00
CA ASN A 543 3.17 -21.64 18.18
C ASN A 543 4.18 -22.70 18.60
N LEU A 544 5.42 -22.34 18.95
CA LEU A 544 6.41 -23.31 19.45
C LEU A 544 5.89 -24.05 20.68
N GLY A 545 5.24 -23.33 21.60
CA GLY A 545 4.57 -23.91 22.77
C GLY A 545 3.41 -24.84 22.39
N MET A 546 2.49 -24.38 21.55
CA MET A 546 1.32 -25.17 21.14
C MET A 546 1.69 -26.35 20.23
N SER A 547 2.76 -26.26 19.45
CA SER A 547 3.17 -27.29 18.48
C SER A 547 3.66 -28.57 19.13
N ILE A 548 4.10 -28.49 20.39
CA ILE A 548 4.46 -29.68 21.17
C ILE A 548 3.22 -30.44 21.62
N ASP A 549 2.09 -29.76 21.82
CA ASP A 549 0.88 -30.32 22.44
C ASP A 549 0.32 -31.49 21.62
N GLY A 550 0.33 -31.37 20.29
CA GLY A 550 -0.05 -32.47 19.42
C GLY A 550 0.81 -33.73 19.60
N ASN A 551 2.13 -33.56 19.78
CA ASN A 551 3.01 -34.69 20.08
C ASN A 551 2.75 -35.26 21.48
N VAL A 552 2.52 -34.40 22.48
CA VAL A 552 2.18 -34.81 23.85
C VAL A 552 0.88 -35.62 23.89
N LEU A 553 -0.18 -35.17 23.21
CA LEU A 553 -1.45 -35.89 23.11
C LEU A 553 -1.28 -37.29 22.48
N VAL A 554 -0.48 -37.40 21.41
CA VAL A 554 -0.14 -38.70 20.83
C VAL A 554 0.58 -39.58 21.86
N PHE A 555 1.59 -39.04 22.55
CA PHE A 555 2.42 -39.82 23.45
C PHE A 555 1.64 -40.31 24.67
N GLU A 556 0.82 -39.46 25.28
CA GLU A 556 -0.05 -39.85 26.38
C GLU A 556 -1.10 -40.87 25.94
N ARG A 557 -1.67 -40.72 24.73
CA ARG A 557 -2.57 -41.73 24.19
C ARG A 557 -1.87 -43.08 24.01
N ILE A 558 -0.63 -43.09 23.50
CA ILE A 558 0.17 -44.31 23.40
C ILE A 558 0.43 -44.91 24.80
N ARG A 559 0.78 -44.09 25.80
CA ARG A 559 0.99 -44.54 27.19
C ARG A 559 -0.28 -45.16 27.79
N GLU A 560 -1.44 -44.54 27.57
CA GLU A 560 -2.74 -45.05 28.00
C GLU A 560 -3.05 -46.41 27.38
N GLU A 561 -2.89 -46.54 26.07
CA GLU A 561 -3.08 -47.78 25.34
C GLU A 561 -2.12 -48.91 25.79
N LEU A 562 -0.87 -48.57 26.12
CA LEU A 562 0.10 -49.52 26.68
C LEU A 562 -0.29 -49.99 28.09
N ARG A 563 -0.78 -49.08 28.94
CA ARG A 563 -1.29 -49.42 30.29
C ARG A 563 -2.52 -50.31 30.23
N ASN A 564 -3.34 -50.16 29.20
CA ASN A 564 -4.48 -51.04 28.91
C ASN A 564 -4.07 -52.42 28.35
N GLY A 565 -2.77 -52.72 28.27
CA GLY A 565 -2.24 -54.03 27.88
C GLY A 565 -2.17 -54.26 26.37
N MET A 566 -2.36 -53.24 25.54
CA MET A 566 -2.23 -53.43 24.09
C MET A 566 -0.76 -53.68 23.67
N PRO A 567 -0.53 -54.55 22.67
CA PRO A 567 0.81 -54.75 22.12
C PRO A 567 1.41 -53.43 21.61
N VAL A 568 2.72 -53.25 21.81
CA VAL A 568 3.45 -52.00 21.53
C VAL A 568 3.17 -51.42 20.13
N GLN A 569 3.22 -52.24 19.08
CA GLN A 569 2.98 -51.79 17.71
C GLN A 569 1.53 -51.36 17.47
N SER A 570 0.57 -52.07 18.08
CA SER A 570 -0.85 -51.72 18.01
C SER A 570 -1.13 -50.43 18.79
N ALA A 571 -0.52 -50.26 19.97
CA ALA A 571 -0.63 -49.05 20.79
C ALA A 571 -0.12 -47.80 20.07
N ILE A 572 1.01 -47.90 19.35
CA ILE A 572 1.52 -46.79 18.53
C ILE A 572 0.52 -46.42 17.43
N SER A 573 0.01 -47.41 16.68
CA SER A 573 -0.95 -47.14 15.60
C SER A 573 -2.25 -46.53 16.13
N ALA A 574 -2.83 -47.12 17.19
CA ALA A 574 -4.07 -46.64 17.78
C ALA A 574 -3.89 -45.25 18.43
N GLY A 575 -2.73 -44.98 19.02
CA GLY A 575 -2.39 -43.67 19.60
C GLY A 575 -2.43 -42.56 18.56
N TYR A 576 -1.75 -42.72 17.42
CA TYR A 576 -1.78 -41.74 16.33
C TYR A 576 -3.16 -41.60 15.68
N GLU A 577 -3.92 -42.69 15.54
CA GLU A 577 -5.24 -42.67 14.92
C GLU A 577 -6.28 -41.97 15.81
N ARG A 578 -6.29 -42.27 17.12
CA ARG A 578 -7.23 -41.66 18.09
C ARG A 578 -6.86 -40.22 18.41
N ALA A 579 -5.58 -39.92 18.57
CA ALA A 579 -5.13 -38.54 18.87
C ALA A 579 -5.37 -37.57 17.70
N PHE A 580 -5.42 -38.06 16.46
CA PHE A 580 -5.63 -37.21 15.28
C PHE A 580 -6.89 -36.34 15.40
N GLY A 581 -8.02 -36.92 15.82
CA GLY A 581 -9.28 -36.18 15.96
C GLY A 581 -9.16 -35.03 16.97
N THR A 582 -8.57 -35.29 18.13
CA THR A 582 -8.35 -34.28 19.19
C THR A 582 -7.37 -33.19 18.74
N ILE A 583 -6.31 -33.55 18.02
CA ILE A 583 -5.32 -32.59 17.50
C ILE A 583 -5.97 -31.66 16.47
N VAL A 584 -6.76 -32.21 15.55
CA VAL A 584 -7.48 -31.42 14.55
C VAL A 584 -8.47 -30.50 15.24
N ASP A 585 -9.27 -31.01 16.18
CA ASP A 585 -10.30 -30.22 16.88
C ASP A 585 -9.69 -29.01 17.64
N SER A 586 -8.64 -29.24 18.42
CA SER A 586 -7.93 -28.19 19.17
C SER A 586 -7.30 -27.13 18.25
N ASN A 587 -6.73 -27.53 17.12
CA ASN A 587 -6.12 -26.60 16.17
C ASN A 587 -7.13 -25.84 15.30
N VAL A 588 -8.25 -26.47 14.92
CA VAL A 588 -9.28 -25.84 14.09
C VAL A 588 -9.94 -24.67 14.81
N THR A 589 -10.22 -24.80 16.10
CA THR A 589 -10.77 -23.70 16.91
C THR A 589 -9.83 -22.50 16.94
N THR A 590 -8.54 -22.74 17.17
CA THR A 590 -7.51 -21.70 17.14
C THR A 590 -7.33 -21.09 15.74
N LEU A 591 -7.43 -21.92 14.69
CA LEU A 591 -7.35 -21.47 13.31
C LEU A 591 -8.50 -20.52 12.95
N ILE A 592 -9.72 -20.77 13.43
CA ILE A 592 -10.87 -19.88 13.23
C ILE A 592 -10.58 -18.50 13.84
N VAL A 593 -10.06 -18.45 15.07
CA VAL A 593 -9.68 -17.19 15.72
C VAL A 593 -8.61 -16.47 14.91
N ALA A 594 -7.59 -17.19 14.44
CA ALA A 594 -6.52 -16.62 13.64
C ALA A 594 -7.02 -16.05 12.30
N ILE A 595 -7.97 -16.72 11.64
CA ILE A 595 -8.61 -16.23 10.40
C ILE A 595 -9.40 -14.94 10.67
N ILE A 596 -10.14 -14.87 11.78
CA ILE A 596 -10.88 -13.65 12.17
C ILE A 596 -9.90 -12.50 12.42
N LEU A 597 -8.81 -12.75 13.13
CA LEU A 597 -7.74 -11.76 13.36
C LEU A 597 -7.09 -11.31 12.05
N PHE A 598 -6.90 -12.21 11.08
CA PHE A 598 -6.36 -11.85 9.77
C PHE A 598 -7.33 -11.00 8.93
N ALA A 599 -8.63 -11.29 9.00
CA ALA A 599 -9.65 -10.60 8.22
C ALA A 599 -9.94 -9.18 8.74
N ILE A 600 -9.94 -9.00 10.08
CA ILE A 600 -10.34 -7.74 10.72
C ILE A 600 -9.11 -6.94 11.20
N GLY A 601 -8.01 -7.62 11.53
CA GLY A 601 -6.81 -7.00 12.07
C GLY A 601 -6.07 -6.14 11.04
N THR A 602 -5.41 -5.09 11.54
CA THR A 602 -4.57 -4.18 10.76
C THR A 602 -3.12 -4.24 11.24
N GLY A 603 -2.19 -3.86 10.36
CA GLY A 603 -0.75 -3.76 10.65
C GLY A 603 -0.20 -4.97 11.41
N ALA A 604 0.26 -4.73 12.64
CA ALA A 604 0.94 -5.74 13.47
C ALA A 604 0.07 -6.94 13.88
N VAL A 605 -1.23 -6.75 14.11
CA VAL A 605 -2.16 -7.85 14.47
C VAL A 605 -2.36 -8.80 13.30
N LYS A 606 -2.39 -8.26 12.08
CA LYS A 606 -2.47 -9.07 10.85
C LYS A 606 -1.20 -9.92 10.68
N GLY A 607 -0.03 -9.35 10.96
CA GLY A 607 1.24 -10.09 10.99
C GLY A 607 1.25 -11.24 12.00
N PHE A 608 0.77 -11.00 13.23
CA PHE A 608 0.56 -12.05 14.23
C PHE A 608 -0.36 -13.17 13.71
N ALA A 609 -1.51 -12.80 13.14
CA ALA A 609 -2.47 -13.76 12.62
C ALA A 609 -1.89 -14.65 11.52
N VAL A 610 -1.10 -14.08 10.59
CA VAL A 610 -0.42 -14.86 9.52
C VAL A 610 0.54 -15.88 10.12
N THR A 611 1.40 -15.46 11.07
CA THR A 611 2.33 -16.38 11.72
C THR A 611 1.61 -17.48 12.51
N LEU A 612 0.49 -17.15 13.15
CA LEU A 612 -0.35 -18.08 13.89
C LEU A 612 -0.98 -19.13 12.95
N ILE A 613 -1.61 -18.72 11.85
CA ILE A 613 -2.21 -19.60 10.83
C ILE A 613 -1.15 -20.57 10.29
N ILE A 614 -0.01 -20.04 9.84
CA ILE A 614 1.06 -20.85 9.26
C ILE A 614 1.55 -21.87 10.29
N GLY A 615 1.85 -21.43 11.51
CA GLY A 615 2.37 -22.32 12.54
C GLY A 615 1.40 -23.42 12.98
N ILE A 616 0.09 -23.14 13.00
CA ILE A 616 -0.93 -24.17 13.27
C ILE A 616 -0.93 -25.23 12.16
N LEU A 617 -0.93 -24.80 10.90
CA LEU A 617 -0.96 -25.73 9.75
C LEU A 617 0.31 -26.58 9.68
N THR A 618 1.48 -25.98 9.89
CA THR A 618 2.76 -26.70 9.89
C THR A 618 2.92 -27.59 11.13
N SER A 619 2.39 -27.16 12.27
CA SER A 619 2.33 -27.97 13.50
C SER A 619 1.51 -29.24 13.30
N MET A 620 0.30 -29.13 12.75
CA MET A 620 -0.54 -30.29 12.46
C MET A 620 0.16 -31.27 11.52
N PHE A 621 0.82 -30.77 10.47
CA PHE A 621 1.60 -31.60 9.56
C PHE A 621 2.77 -32.31 10.28
N THR A 622 3.56 -31.59 11.07
CA THR A 622 4.74 -32.14 11.75
C THR A 622 4.37 -33.12 12.86
N ALA A 623 3.36 -32.81 13.70
CA ALA A 623 2.91 -33.66 14.79
C ALA A 623 2.26 -34.98 14.30
N VAL A 624 1.48 -34.94 13.22
CA VAL A 624 0.75 -36.14 12.75
C VAL A 624 1.56 -36.94 11.73
N THR A 625 2.23 -36.26 10.79
CA THR A 625 2.85 -36.91 9.63
C THR A 625 4.32 -37.21 9.90
N VAL A 626 5.08 -36.20 10.31
CA VAL A 626 6.54 -36.33 10.53
C VAL A 626 6.84 -37.17 11.75
N SER A 627 6.22 -36.86 12.89
CA SER A 627 6.40 -37.61 14.15
C SER A 627 6.06 -39.10 13.98
N ARG A 628 4.95 -39.40 13.27
CA ARG A 628 4.54 -40.77 12.96
C ARG A 628 5.53 -41.48 12.03
N ALA A 629 5.99 -40.81 10.97
CA ALA A 629 6.97 -41.37 10.04
C ALA A 629 8.28 -41.72 10.76
N MET A 630 8.77 -40.83 11.61
CA MET A 630 9.97 -41.04 12.42
C MET A 630 9.80 -42.15 13.45
N THR A 631 8.68 -42.16 14.18
CA THR A 631 8.34 -43.24 15.13
C THR A 631 8.32 -44.59 14.42
N ASN A 632 7.72 -44.65 13.23
CA ASN A 632 7.68 -45.87 12.44
C ASN A 632 9.03 -46.28 11.88
N LEU A 633 9.90 -45.34 11.53
CA LEU A 633 11.25 -45.63 11.05
C LEU A 633 12.12 -46.24 12.16
N ILE A 634 11.97 -45.76 13.40
CA ILE A 634 12.74 -46.25 14.55
C ILE A 634 12.19 -47.59 15.09
N TYR A 635 10.87 -47.72 15.20
CA TYR A 635 10.23 -48.86 15.86
C TYR A 635 9.50 -49.84 14.93
N GLY A 636 9.14 -49.45 13.70
CA GLY A 636 8.32 -50.28 12.79
C GLY A 636 8.99 -51.58 12.33
N SER A 637 10.33 -51.63 12.32
CA SER A 637 11.11 -52.83 11.95
C SER A 637 11.28 -53.84 13.11
N ARG A 638 10.97 -53.46 14.35
CA ARG A 638 11.20 -54.30 15.55
C ARG A 638 9.89 -54.98 15.99
N ARG A 639 9.69 -56.22 15.56
CA ARG A 639 8.50 -57.05 15.88
C ARG A 639 8.35 -57.46 17.35
N ASN A 640 9.46 -57.54 18.10
CA ASN A 640 9.49 -58.05 19.49
C ASN A 640 9.97 -56.98 20.49
N LEU A 641 9.37 -55.79 20.47
CA LEU A 641 9.67 -54.76 21.47
C LEU A 641 8.94 -55.07 22.78
N LYS A 642 9.70 -55.38 23.85
CA LYS A 642 9.16 -55.61 25.20
C LYS A 642 9.04 -54.33 26.04
N LYS A 643 9.73 -53.25 25.65
CA LYS A 643 9.73 -51.96 26.35
C LYS A 643 9.79 -50.81 25.34
N LEU A 644 9.08 -49.72 25.62
CA LEU A 644 9.06 -48.50 24.83
C LEU A 644 9.72 -47.38 25.64
N SER A 645 10.70 -46.66 25.07
CA SER A 645 11.33 -45.51 25.74
C SER A 645 10.45 -44.28 25.60
N ILE A 646 9.33 -44.28 26.31
CA ILE A 646 8.35 -43.18 26.32
C ILE A 646 8.11 -42.65 27.74
N GLY A 647 8.98 -42.91 28.71
CA GLY A 647 8.82 -42.44 30.10
C GLY A 647 7.73 -43.17 30.91
N ILE A 648 7.62 -44.49 30.73
CA ILE A 648 6.83 -45.42 31.57
C ILE A 648 7.79 -46.45 32.16
#